data_AF-A0A9P7FVW9-F1
#
_entry.id   AF-A0A9P7FVW9-F1
#
_cell.length_a   1.000
_cell.length_b   1.000
_cell.length_c   1.000
_cell.angle_alpha   90.00
_cell.angle_beta   90.00
_cell.angle_gamma   90.00
#
_symmetry.space_group_name_H-M   'P 1'
#
loop_
_entity.id
_entity.type
_entity.pdbx_description
1 polymer ?
#
loop_
_entity_poly.entity_id
_entity_poly.type
_entity_poly.pdbx_seq_one_letter_code
_entity_poly.pdbx_strand_id
1 'polypeptide(L)'
;MIRHPTDSPTSTLNDVADDNLTFASDSERYDEIPTTLPEVHTDSNGRPKLTRSNTMTGTKKSMASSKWGYGWGVGKKQKEKEAEADKEQESMGSQTNLPLYQPPTSPPTRSNTQSTQASKSSMRTHHSQKSQQSVRIQESPRSHSPGPRDSLKRNDSQRSHVSQKSYSSQASRSTERSAASTQRSATLGQPSLASGSLRRPQLYPSDSTSTLVGSALERKMAEVDSIRDYGDTGEKLADLRRNMSTHHLDYYIVPGEDAHGSDCVAESDQRRQFISGFYGSAGQAIITMTSAYLFTDSRYWLQAREQLDKNWTLVKAGGVGEPKDWIEWLMDRVKDARIGLDARMISHEKAMLINDKILQANSKLVYPPQNLVDLVWKDKPQKSRAPIFLHPIEFAGVSATTKLHKLREWIKSQPPSVPSYSKGPATPDQVQVGTLITSLSCIAYLLNLRGSDIPHNPLFHAYLYVGLEGATLFIDGAKVVGSTGDYLKTLGVERREYLDLWTFLRRREWGTGKVLISPQTSYAISLMLTHYRYTVAPSWIEHTMAVKNETELDGLRRAYQRDGAAFVRFLAWLENKLNDGYDITEYEAASRLTEFRRSGKHFMGLAYKSISATGSNAALPHYTPRKSTARMIERDTPYLK
;
A
#
# COMPACT_ATOMS: atom_id res chain seq x y z
N MET A 1 -33.97 69.30 -44.09
CA MET A 1 -32.71 68.86 -44.75
C MET A 1 -32.51 67.39 -44.39
N ILE A 2 -33.21 66.48 -45.07
CA ILE A 2 -32.75 65.63 -46.21
C ILE A 2 -31.58 64.72 -45.79
N ARG A 3 -31.56 63.38 -45.91
CA ARG A 3 -32.47 62.25 -46.22
C ARG A 3 -31.64 60.97 -45.92
N HIS A 4 -32.27 59.87 -45.50
CA HIS A 4 -31.73 58.49 -45.63
C HIS A 4 -31.61 58.10 -47.13
N PRO A 5 -30.77 57.12 -47.53
CA PRO A 5 -31.20 55.71 -47.53
C PRO A 5 -30.11 54.63 -47.29
N THR A 6 -30.65 53.43 -47.07
CA THR A 6 -30.07 52.08 -47.13
C THR A 6 -29.30 51.79 -48.42
N ASP A 7 -28.43 50.76 -48.41
CA ASP A 7 -28.54 49.60 -49.31
C ASP A 7 -27.42 48.57 -49.08
N SER A 8 -27.84 47.30 -49.03
CA SER A 8 -27.02 46.12 -49.37
C SER A 8 -27.21 45.84 -50.86
N PRO A 9 -26.21 45.33 -51.59
CA PRO A 9 -26.52 44.16 -52.41
C PRO A 9 -25.37 43.14 -52.53
N THR A 10 -25.79 41.88 -52.53
CA THR A 10 -25.17 40.73 -53.18
C THR A 10 -24.51 41.01 -54.53
N SER A 11 -23.30 40.48 -54.73
CA SER A 11 -22.80 40.06 -56.04
C SER A 11 -21.93 38.82 -55.89
N THR A 12 -22.47 37.70 -56.37
CA THR A 12 -21.79 36.45 -56.72
C THR A 12 -20.89 36.65 -57.94
N LEU A 13 -19.64 36.21 -57.85
CA LEU A 13 -18.83 35.79 -59.01
C LEU A 13 -18.39 34.34 -58.76
N ASN A 14 -19.02 33.43 -59.49
CA ASN A 14 -18.52 32.08 -59.71
C ASN A 14 -17.38 32.17 -60.73
N ASP A 15 -16.29 31.42 -60.52
CA ASP A 15 -15.76 30.54 -61.56
C ASP A 15 -14.74 29.53 -60.99
N VAL A 16 -15.17 28.26 -61.07
CA VAL A 16 -14.44 27.05 -61.50
C VAL A 16 -13.19 26.58 -60.75
N ALA A 17 -13.38 25.43 -60.06
CA ALA A 17 -12.52 24.25 -59.87
C ALA A 17 -11.10 24.46 -59.25
N ASP A 18 -10.68 23.73 -58.21
CA ASP A 18 -10.67 22.26 -58.10
C ASP A 18 -10.84 21.77 -56.66
N ASP A 19 -11.52 20.62 -56.54
CA ASP A 19 -11.35 19.68 -55.44
C ASP A 19 -9.86 19.39 -55.21
N ASN A 20 -9.35 19.71 -54.02
CA ASN A 20 -8.31 18.97 -53.28
C ASN A 20 -7.89 19.75 -52.03
N LEU A 21 -8.78 19.80 -51.03
CA LEU A 21 -8.35 19.89 -49.64
C LEU A 21 -8.18 18.48 -49.10
N THR A 22 -7.23 17.76 -49.68
CA THR A 22 -6.63 16.60 -49.03
C THR A 22 -5.80 17.15 -47.87
N PHE A 23 -6.32 16.97 -46.65
CA PHE A 23 -5.40 16.84 -45.52
C PHE A 23 -4.57 15.59 -45.82
N ALA A 24 -3.36 15.81 -46.33
CA ALA A 24 -2.31 14.82 -46.24
C ALA A 24 -2.11 14.61 -44.74
N SER A 25 -2.73 13.56 -44.21
CA SER A 25 -2.24 12.94 -42.99
C SER A 25 -0.83 12.49 -43.33
N ASP A 26 0.18 13.22 -42.86
CA ASP A 26 1.46 12.58 -42.59
C ASP A 26 1.15 11.49 -41.57
N SER A 27 0.93 10.30 -42.10
CA SER A 27 0.71 9.07 -41.38
C SER A 27 2.03 8.66 -40.75
N GLU A 28 2.52 9.45 -39.81
CA GLU A 28 3.32 8.90 -38.75
C GLU A 28 2.35 8.07 -37.91
N ARG A 29 2.46 6.74 -38.03
CA ARG A 29 1.79 5.83 -37.13
C ARG A 29 2.26 6.18 -35.72
N TYR A 30 1.40 6.83 -34.94
CA TYR A 30 1.64 7.28 -33.57
C TYR A 30 1.98 6.14 -32.57
N ASP A 31 2.06 4.89 -33.03
CA ASP A 31 2.50 3.73 -32.26
C ASP A 31 4.04 3.58 -32.19
N GLU A 32 4.79 4.34 -32.99
CA GLU A 32 6.25 4.32 -32.99
C GLU A 32 6.81 5.57 -32.28
N ILE A 33 6.92 5.50 -30.96
CA ILE A 33 7.79 6.43 -30.22
C ILE A 33 9.23 6.10 -30.62
N PRO A 34 10.04 7.06 -31.11
CA PRO A 34 11.42 6.80 -31.47
C PRO A 34 12.18 6.17 -30.30
N THR A 35 12.85 5.04 -30.54
CA THR A 35 13.67 4.33 -29.53
C THR A 35 14.94 5.08 -29.15
N THR A 36 15.25 6.16 -29.85
CA THR A 36 16.44 7.00 -29.64
C THR A 36 16.00 8.42 -29.31
N LEU A 37 16.50 8.95 -28.18
CA LEU A 37 16.35 10.36 -27.84
C LEU A 37 17.01 11.22 -28.93
N PRO A 38 16.45 12.39 -29.29
CA PRO A 38 17.13 13.32 -30.18
C PRO A 38 18.48 13.76 -29.57
N GLU A 39 19.50 13.92 -30.40
CA GLU A 39 20.82 14.37 -29.96
C GLU A 39 20.74 15.72 -29.26
N VAL A 40 21.24 15.79 -28.03
CA VAL A 40 21.33 17.03 -27.27
C VAL A 40 22.54 17.80 -27.79
N HIS A 41 22.32 18.80 -28.65
CA HIS A 41 23.40 19.68 -29.09
C HIS A 41 23.94 20.46 -27.89
N THR A 42 25.22 20.28 -27.58
CA THR A 42 25.92 21.03 -26.55
C THR A 42 26.65 22.23 -27.13
N ASP A 43 26.84 23.30 -26.35
CA ASP A 43 27.79 24.35 -26.70
C ASP A 43 29.26 23.86 -26.57
N SER A 44 30.22 24.72 -26.90
CA SER A 44 31.66 24.41 -26.83
C SER A 44 32.17 24.06 -25.42
N ASN A 45 31.33 24.25 -24.40
CA ASN A 45 31.61 23.96 -23.00
C ASN A 45 30.76 22.79 -22.46
N GLY A 46 30.11 22.01 -23.34
CA GLY A 46 29.38 20.80 -22.97
C GLY A 46 27.99 21.03 -22.36
N ARG A 47 27.40 22.24 -22.47
CA ARG A 47 26.07 22.54 -21.91
C ARG A 47 24.97 22.37 -22.96
N PRO A 48 23.80 21.78 -22.60
CA PRO A 48 22.68 21.63 -23.53
C PRO A 48 22.21 22.96 -24.11
N LYS A 49 22.18 23.06 -25.45
CA LYS A 49 21.76 24.24 -26.19
C LYS A 49 20.27 24.13 -26.51
N LEU A 50 19.44 24.88 -25.78
CA LEU A 50 18.00 24.98 -26.07
C LEU A 50 17.78 25.84 -27.32
N THR A 51 17.51 25.20 -28.46
CA THR A 51 17.06 25.89 -29.67
C THR A 51 15.55 26.11 -29.59
N ARG A 52 15.11 27.36 -29.49
CA ARG A 52 13.71 27.73 -29.77
C ARG A 52 13.53 27.78 -31.28
N SER A 53 12.73 26.88 -31.83
CA SER A 53 12.19 27.01 -33.18
C SER A 53 11.13 28.12 -33.18
N ASN A 54 11.47 29.26 -33.80
CA ASN A 54 10.51 30.33 -34.05
C ASN A 54 9.60 29.93 -35.20
N THR A 55 8.33 29.68 -34.90
CA THR A 55 7.25 29.81 -35.89
C THR A 55 6.41 31.02 -35.44
N MET A 56 6.08 31.90 -36.40
CA MET A 56 5.30 33.14 -36.29
C MET A 56 6.09 34.45 -36.07
N THR A 57 6.33 35.14 -37.20
CA THR A 57 6.53 36.58 -37.27
C THR A 57 5.23 37.31 -36.94
N GLY A 58 5.16 37.91 -35.75
CA GLY A 58 4.06 38.76 -35.30
C GLY A 58 4.58 39.99 -34.56
N THR A 59 3.97 41.12 -34.86
CA THR A 59 4.35 42.53 -34.62
C THR A 59 4.80 42.89 -33.19
N LYS A 60 5.89 43.68 -33.08
CA LYS A 60 6.37 44.30 -31.83
C LYS A 60 5.40 45.39 -31.33
N LYS A 61 5.03 45.34 -30.05
CA LYS A 61 4.65 46.52 -29.26
C LYS A 61 5.25 46.42 -27.86
N SER A 62 5.96 47.46 -27.44
CA SER A 62 6.53 47.61 -26.10
C SER A 62 5.50 48.14 -25.11
N MET A 63 5.54 47.68 -23.85
CA MET A 63 5.83 48.54 -22.69
C MET A 63 5.81 47.79 -21.35
N ALA A 64 6.68 48.28 -20.47
CA ALA A 64 6.54 48.41 -19.01
C ALA A 64 6.60 47.16 -18.10
N SER A 65 7.83 46.92 -17.62
CA SER A 65 8.19 46.69 -16.21
C SER A 65 7.06 46.90 -15.17
N SER A 66 6.71 45.82 -14.45
CA SER A 66 6.41 45.92 -13.03
C SER A 66 7.11 44.79 -12.26
N LYS A 67 7.81 45.23 -11.23
CA LYS A 67 8.75 44.49 -10.39
C LYS A 67 7.96 43.97 -9.19
N TRP A 68 7.82 42.65 -9.06
CA TRP A 68 7.47 42.00 -7.79
C TRP A 68 8.53 40.95 -7.51
N GLY A 69 9.41 41.28 -6.56
CA GLY A 69 10.44 40.38 -6.06
C GLY A 69 9.88 39.48 -4.96
N TYR A 70 10.19 38.19 -5.04
CA TYR A 70 10.26 37.31 -3.88
C TYR A 70 11.73 36.95 -3.66
N GLY A 71 12.26 37.33 -2.51
CA GLY A 71 13.61 37.03 -2.09
C GLY A 71 13.74 35.56 -1.71
N TRP A 72 14.77 34.92 -2.27
CA TRP A 72 15.44 33.78 -1.65
C TRP A 72 16.94 34.02 -1.73
N GLY A 73 17.58 33.90 -0.57
CA GLY A 73 18.88 34.46 -0.26
C GLY A 73 20.07 33.88 -1.03
N VAL A 74 21.05 34.76 -1.21
CA VAL A 74 22.42 34.48 -1.58
C VAL A 74 23.08 33.68 -0.46
N GLY A 75 23.30 32.37 -0.67
CA GLY A 75 23.96 31.51 0.32
C GLY A 75 24.47 30.16 -0.18
N LYS A 76 24.39 29.86 -1.49
CA LYS A 76 24.80 28.55 -2.02
C LYS A 76 26.26 28.42 -2.44
N LYS A 77 26.91 29.52 -2.86
CA LYS A 77 28.24 29.44 -3.48
C LYS A 77 29.41 29.14 -2.53
N GLN A 78 29.25 29.35 -1.22
CA GLN A 78 30.31 29.09 -0.25
C GLN A 78 30.28 27.65 0.28
N LYS A 79 29.07 27.08 0.42
CA LYS A 79 28.86 25.71 0.93
C LYS A 79 29.23 24.62 -0.08
N GLU A 80 29.12 24.91 -1.38
CA GLU A 80 29.54 23.98 -2.44
C GLU A 80 31.07 23.88 -2.53
N LYS A 81 31.82 24.93 -2.17
CA LYS A 81 33.29 24.93 -2.16
C LYS A 81 33.89 24.16 -0.99
N GLU A 82 33.23 24.16 0.17
CA GLU A 82 33.66 23.37 1.33
C GLU A 82 33.34 21.86 1.13
N ALA A 83 32.22 21.54 0.49
CA ALA A 83 31.84 20.15 0.20
C ALA A 83 32.70 19.46 -0.89
N GLU A 84 33.37 20.23 -1.74
CA GLU A 84 34.34 19.71 -2.72
C GLU A 84 35.70 19.40 -2.07
N ALA A 85 36.11 20.18 -1.07
CA ALA A 85 37.36 19.94 -0.34
C ALA A 85 37.29 18.69 0.56
N ASP A 86 36.13 18.40 1.16
CA ASP A 86 35.94 17.22 2.00
C ASP A 86 35.88 15.91 1.19
N LYS A 87 35.48 15.97 -0.08
CA LYS A 87 35.43 14.79 -0.98
C LYS A 87 36.79 14.31 -1.45
N GLU A 88 37.80 15.18 -1.50
CA GLU A 88 39.16 14.80 -1.91
C GLU A 88 39.95 14.11 -0.78
N GLN A 89 39.49 14.14 0.48
CA GLN A 89 40.13 13.43 1.59
C GLN A 89 39.59 12.00 1.84
N GLU A 90 38.41 11.63 1.33
CA GLU A 90 37.79 10.31 1.56
C GLU A 90 38.13 9.24 0.49
N SER A 91 38.88 9.56 -0.57
CA SER A 91 39.11 8.62 -1.69
C SER A 91 40.26 7.62 -1.50
N MET A 92 40.79 7.44 -0.29
CA MET A 92 41.79 6.40 0.01
C MET A 92 41.24 5.39 1.02
N GLY A 93 40.58 4.35 0.52
CA GLY A 93 40.28 3.12 1.25
C GLY A 93 38.81 2.67 1.22
N SER A 94 38.32 2.15 0.09
CA SER A 94 36.96 1.56 0.03
C SER A 94 36.97 0.04 0.23
N GLN A 95 36.64 -0.41 1.44
CA GLN A 95 35.95 -1.69 1.67
C GLN A 95 34.63 -1.37 2.38
N THR A 96 33.51 -1.62 1.73
CA THR A 96 32.17 -1.31 2.24
C THR A 96 31.67 -2.43 3.15
N ASN A 97 31.85 -2.28 4.46
CA ASN A 97 31.10 -3.04 5.47
C ASN A 97 29.87 -2.22 5.89
N LEU A 98 28.67 -2.76 5.70
CA LEU A 98 27.43 -2.18 6.19
C LEU A 98 27.32 -2.38 7.71
N PRO A 99 26.93 -1.36 8.51
CA PRO A 99 26.77 -1.53 9.95
C PRO A 99 25.55 -2.39 10.28
N LEU A 100 25.74 -3.39 11.15
CA LEU A 100 24.63 -4.13 11.76
C LEU A 100 23.80 -3.20 12.65
N TYR A 101 22.48 -3.41 12.62
CA TYR A 101 21.53 -2.82 13.57
C TYR A 101 21.94 -3.15 15.02
N GLN A 102 22.18 -2.12 15.83
CA GLN A 102 22.39 -2.25 17.28
C GLN A 102 21.08 -1.91 18.01
N PRO A 103 20.57 -2.78 18.90
CA PRO A 103 19.43 -2.43 19.74
C PRO A 103 19.80 -1.31 20.73
N PRO A 104 18.84 -0.48 21.17
CA PRO A 104 19.10 0.62 22.10
C PRO A 104 19.65 0.10 23.44
N THR A 105 20.77 0.67 23.88
CA THR A 105 21.41 0.35 25.16
C THR A 105 20.74 1.11 26.30
N SER A 106 20.59 0.42 27.44
CA SER A 106 20.12 0.97 28.71
C SER A 106 21.09 2.04 29.24
N PRO A 107 20.62 3.05 30.02
CA PRO A 107 21.48 4.14 30.47
C PRO A 107 22.54 3.66 31.48
N PRO A 108 23.72 4.30 31.54
CA PRO A 108 24.84 3.81 32.32
C PRO A 108 24.61 3.98 33.83
N THR A 109 24.90 2.91 34.57
CA THR A 109 25.14 2.92 36.02
C THR A 109 26.29 3.84 36.39
N ARG A 110 26.01 4.80 37.30
CA ARG A 110 26.99 5.70 37.91
C ARG A 110 28.16 4.93 38.54
N SER A 111 29.38 5.24 38.10
CA SER A 111 30.62 4.89 38.80
C SER A 111 31.04 6.03 39.74
N ASN A 112 31.58 5.61 40.88
CA ASN A 112 32.08 6.44 41.97
C ASN A 112 33.20 7.40 41.55
N THR A 113 33.13 8.63 42.03
CA THR A 113 34.29 9.50 42.23
C THR A 113 34.46 9.82 43.71
N GLN A 114 35.68 9.57 44.21
CA GLN A 114 36.11 9.87 45.57
C GLN A 114 36.41 11.37 45.75
N SER A 115 35.95 11.86 46.91
CA SER A 115 36.49 12.89 47.80
C SER A 115 37.13 14.18 47.25
N THR A 116 36.65 15.31 47.75
CA THR A 116 37.50 16.26 48.52
C THR A 116 36.64 17.11 49.48
N GLN A 117 37.30 17.51 50.56
CA GLN A 117 36.78 18.02 51.84
C GLN A 117 36.18 19.44 51.77
N ALA A 118 35.23 19.76 52.66
CA ALA A 118 35.40 20.77 53.73
C ALA A 118 34.06 21.20 54.40
N SER A 119 33.91 20.77 55.66
CA SER A 119 33.65 21.59 56.85
C SER A 119 32.31 22.31 57.13
N LYS A 120 31.85 22.08 58.38
CA LYS A 120 30.90 22.82 59.26
C LYS A 120 29.40 22.55 59.01
N SER A 121 28.51 22.41 60.00
CA SER A 121 28.55 22.21 61.46
C SER A 121 27.08 22.12 61.94
N SER A 122 26.78 21.31 62.97
CA SER A 122 25.57 21.36 63.84
C SER A 122 24.23 20.96 63.17
N MET A 123 23.27 20.24 63.77
CA MET A 123 22.90 19.97 65.16
C MET A 123 22.25 18.58 65.35
N ARG A 124 22.31 18.13 66.61
CA ARG A 124 21.64 17.01 67.28
C ARG A 124 20.15 16.82 66.95
N THR A 125 19.68 15.57 66.94
CA THR A 125 18.86 14.87 67.99
C THR A 125 18.39 13.51 67.43
N HIS A 126 18.92 12.38 67.90
CA HIS A 126 18.43 11.47 68.97
C HIS A 126 17.35 10.43 68.57
N HIS A 127 17.65 9.19 68.98
CA HIS A 127 16.87 7.92 69.05
C HIS A 127 16.86 7.02 67.80
N SER A 128 17.62 5.91 67.73
CA SER A 128 17.65 4.62 68.51
C SER A 128 16.41 3.76 68.22
N GLN A 129 16.41 2.45 67.95
CA GLN A 129 17.34 1.32 68.07
C GLN A 129 17.00 0.31 66.94
N LYS A 130 17.95 -0.29 66.21
CA LYS A 130 18.49 -1.65 66.41
C LYS A 130 17.50 -2.74 66.89
N SER A 131 17.25 -3.72 66.03
CA SER A 131 17.44 -5.15 66.38
C SER A 131 17.73 -5.97 65.12
N GLN A 132 18.94 -6.52 65.05
CA GLN A 132 19.30 -7.67 64.23
C GLN A 132 18.80 -8.94 64.94
N GLN A 133 18.36 -9.96 64.20
CA GLN A 133 18.85 -11.32 64.44
C GLN A 133 18.56 -12.27 63.27
N SER A 134 19.62 -12.99 62.92
CA SER A 134 19.79 -14.10 61.99
C SER A 134 19.51 -15.46 62.62
N VAL A 135 19.32 -16.51 61.79
CA VAL A 135 19.69 -17.97 61.89
C VAL A 135 18.67 -18.74 61.02
N ARG A 136 18.99 -19.42 59.89
CA ARG A 136 19.85 -20.57 59.52
C ARG A 136 19.25 -21.98 59.82
N ILE A 137 18.74 -22.62 58.74
CA ILE A 137 18.84 -24.04 58.24
C ILE A 137 18.43 -25.22 59.16
N GLN A 138 17.53 -26.15 58.73
CA GLN A 138 17.83 -27.50 58.14
C GLN A 138 16.62 -28.49 58.04
N GLU A 139 16.53 -29.20 56.89
CA GLU A 139 16.14 -30.61 56.58
C GLU A 139 14.78 -31.31 56.91
N SER A 140 14.43 -32.22 55.96
CA SER A 140 13.25 -33.11 55.76
C SER A 140 13.25 -34.40 56.64
N PRO A 141 12.23 -35.31 56.57
CA PRO A 141 12.21 -36.41 55.58
C PRO A 141 10.81 -37.02 55.17
N ARG A 142 10.88 -38.14 54.43
CA ARG A 142 9.97 -38.83 53.47
C ARG A 142 8.82 -39.73 54.01
N SER A 143 7.98 -40.17 53.04
CA SER A 143 7.44 -41.54 52.75
C SER A 143 5.91 -41.71 52.93
N HIS A 144 5.10 -42.52 52.22
CA HIS A 144 5.22 -43.66 51.27
C HIS A 144 3.90 -43.80 50.44
N SER A 145 3.97 -44.44 49.25
CA SER A 145 2.85 -44.98 48.42
C SER A 145 2.52 -46.44 48.83
N PRO A 146 1.53 -47.23 48.28
CA PRO A 146 1.38 -47.58 46.84
C PRO A 146 -0.06 -47.85 46.30
N GLY A 147 -0.18 -48.13 44.98
CA GLY A 147 -1.41 -48.30 44.18
C GLY A 147 -2.20 -49.62 44.34
N PRO A 148 -3.03 -50.04 43.36
CA PRO A 148 -2.48 -50.68 42.16
C PRO A 148 -3.21 -50.41 40.81
N ARG A 149 -2.55 -50.92 39.75
CA ARG A 149 -2.94 -51.01 38.34
C ARG A 149 -4.04 -52.05 38.11
N ASP A 150 -4.82 -51.90 37.03
CA ASP A 150 -4.95 -53.01 36.08
C ASP A 150 -5.28 -52.60 34.65
N SER A 151 -4.92 -53.50 33.76
CA SER A 151 -4.86 -53.42 32.31
C SER A 151 -6.06 -54.14 31.65
N LEU A 152 -6.33 -53.86 30.35
CA LEU A 152 -6.57 -54.86 29.28
C LEU A 152 -7.38 -54.31 28.07
N LYS A 153 -6.76 -54.47 26.88
CA LYS A 153 -7.27 -54.99 25.58
C LYS A 153 -8.36 -54.28 24.75
N ARG A 154 -7.91 -53.96 23.52
CA ARG A 154 -8.51 -54.13 22.17
C ARG A 154 -9.90 -54.80 22.06
N ASN A 155 -10.79 -54.22 21.23
CA ASN A 155 -11.14 -54.77 19.92
C ASN A 155 -12.01 -53.85 19.07
N ASP A 156 -11.81 -53.98 17.75
CA ASP A 156 -12.60 -53.47 16.64
C ASP A 156 -14.09 -53.86 16.71
N SER A 157 -14.98 -53.03 16.15
CA SER A 157 -15.92 -53.44 15.09
C SER A 157 -16.90 -52.33 14.64
N GLN A 158 -17.00 -52.23 13.32
CA GLN A 158 -18.21 -51.98 12.51
C GLN A 158 -18.88 -50.59 12.46
N ARG A 159 -18.55 -49.87 11.38
CA ARG A 159 -19.38 -49.75 10.16
C ARG A 159 -20.90 -49.66 10.42
N SER A 160 -21.47 -48.48 10.24
CA SER A 160 -22.83 -48.34 9.68
C SER A 160 -22.84 -47.26 8.60
N HIS A 161 -23.12 -47.72 7.38
CA HIS A 161 -23.60 -46.93 6.27
C HIS A 161 -25.01 -46.42 6.60
N VAL A 162 -25.29 -45.15 6.34
CA VAL A 162 -26.66 -44.72 6.01
C VAL A 162 -26.62 -43.89 4.73
N SER A 163 -27.51 -44.32 3.84
CA SER A 163 -27.67 -44.00 2.44
C SER A 163 -28.28 -42.62 2.18
N GLN A 164 -27.80 -42.03 1.08
CA GLN A 164 -28.49 -41.22 0.07
C GLN A 164 -29.98 -40.88 0.30
N LYS A 165 -30.32 -39.59 0.17
CA LYS A 165 -31.44 -39.14 -0.66
C LYS A 165 -31.08 -37.85 -1.39
N SER A 166 -30.93 -38.00 -2.70
CA SER A 166 -30.96 -36.98 -3.73
C SER A 166 -32.37 -36.39 -3.88
N TYR A 167 -32.48 -35.07 -4.00
CA TYR A 167 -33.60 -34.43 -4.68
C TYR A 167 -33.06 -33.68 -5.90
N SER A 168 -33.19 -34.33 -7.06
CA SER A 168 -33.27 -33.69 -8.36
C SER A 168 -34.75 -33.47 -8.68
N SER A 169 -35.11 -32.27 -9.10
CA SER A 169 -36.39 -32.03 -9.77
C SER A 169 -36.09 -31.54 -11.18
N GLN A 170 -36.53 -32.35 -12.13
CA GLN A 170 -36.41 -32.14 -13.56
C GLN A 170 -37.23 -30.95 -14.06
N ALA A 171 -36.74 -30.41 -15.17
CA ALA A 171 -37.41 -29.51 -16.08
C ALA A 171 -38.74 -30.07 -16.61
N SER A 172 -39.68 -29.16 -16.89
CA SER A 172 -40.79 -29.40 -17.82
C SER A 172 -41.04 -28.18 -18.71
N ARG A 173 -40.73 -28.40 -20.00
CA ARG A 173 -41.45 -28.01 -21.23
C ARG A 173 -42.18 -26.65 -21.32
N SER A 174 -41.63 -25.85 -22.23
CA SER A 174 -42.26 -25.17 -23.39
C SER A 174 -43.77 -25.32 -23.63
N THR A 175 -44.42 -24.17 -23.85
CA THR A 175 -45.58 -23.95 -24.76
C THR A 175 -45.54 -22.45 -25.10
N GLU A 176 -45.13 -22.09 -26.32
CA GLU A 176 -45.96 -21.87 -27.52
C GLU A 176 -46.52 -20.45 -27.65
N ARG A 177 -46.50 -20.06 -28.93
CA ARG A 177 -46.73 -18.73 -29.49
C ARG A 177 -48.19 -18.32 -29.36
N SER A 178 -48.43 -17.02 -29.27
CA SER A 178 -49.54 -16.39 -29.99
C SER A 178 -49.22 -14.93 -30.27
N ALA A 179 -49.03 -14.65 -31.56
CA ALA A 179 -49.10 -13.33 -32.12
C ALA A 179 -50.57 -12.99 -32.38
N ALA A 180 -50.98 -11.77 -32.07
CA ALA A 180 -52.10 -11.13 -32.74
C ALA A 180 -51.89 -9.61 -32.71
N SER A 181 -51.80 -9.05 -33.92
CA SER A 181 -51.91 -7.64 -34.23
C SER A 181 -53.29 -7.09 -33.86
N THR A 182 -53.44 -5.77 -33.76
CA THR A 182 -54.19 -4.94 -34.76
C THR A 182 -54.59 -3.56 -34.18
N GLN A 183 -54.18 -2.51 -34.91
CA GLN A 183 -54.81 -1.20 -35.14
C GLN A 183 -54.85 -0.04 -34.11
N ARG A 184 -54.05 0.98 -34.43
CA ARG A 184 -54.42 2.36 -34.88
C ARG A 184 -55.56 3.11 -34.17
N SER A 185 -55.22 4.30 -33.66
CA SER A 185 -55.91 5.57 -34.02
C SER A 185 -55.07 6.81 -33.64
N ALA A 186 -54.94 7.74 -34.59
CA ALA A 186 -54.43 9.11 -34.43
C ALA A 186 -55.52 10.02 -33.75
N THR A 187 -55.43 11.32 -33.44
CA THR A 187 -54.61 12.47 -33.89
C THR A 187 -54.91 13.69 -32.97
N LEU A 188 -53.98 14.66 -32.95
CA LEU A 188 -54.16 16.14 -32.85
C LEU A 188 -54.51 16.86 -31.52
N GLY A 189 -53.70 17.89 -31.21
CA GLY A 189 -54.13 19.08 -30.44
C GLY A 189 -53.05 19.75 -29.56
N GLN A 190 -52.28 20.68 -30.11
CA GLN A 190 -51.48 21.70 -29.39
C GLN A 190 -52.27 23.05 -29.39
N PRO A 191 -52.08 24.00 -28.44
CA PRO A 191 -50.94 24.92 -28.53
C PRO A 191 -50.29 25.43 -27.22
N SER A 192 -49.08 25.96 -27.45
CA SER A 192 -48.06 26.66 -26.67
C SER A 192 -48.41 27.54 -25.46
N LEU A 193 -47.46 27.64 -24.51
CA LEU A 193 -47.00 28.90 -23.90
C LEU A 193 -45.51 28.79 -23.53
N ALA A 194 -44.78 29.88 -23.78
CA ALA A 194 -43.34 30.01 -23.75
C ALA A 194 -42.76 30.10 -22.32
N SER A 195 -41.64 29.41 -22.08
CA SER A 195 -40.64 29.82 -21.09
C SER A 195 -39.24 29.52 -21.62
N GLY A 196 -38.37 30.52 -21.57
CA GLY A 196 -36.98 30.41 -21.99
C GLY A 196 -36.22 29.52 -21.03
N SER A 197 -36.04 28.26 -21.41
CA SER A 197 -34.99 27.39 -20.86
C SER A 197 -33.89 27.34 -21.91
N LEU A 198 -32.68 27.75 -21.55
CA LEU A 198 -31.46 27.38 -22.28
C LEU A 198 -31.49 25.86 -22.46
N ARG A 199 -31.88 25.40 -23.65
CA ARG A 199 -31.91 23.97 -23.97
C ARG A 199 -30.47 23.52 -24.15
N ARG A 200 -30.05 22.61 -23.27
CA ARG A 200 -28.86 21.77 -23.41
C ARG A 200 -28.67 21.38 -24.89
N PRO A 201 -27.48 21.57 -25.49
CA PRO A 201 -27.19 21.03 -26.81
C PRO A 201 -27.41 19.51 -26.79
N GLN A 202 -28.20 18.99 -27.74
CA GLN A 202 -28.33 17.55 -27.91
C GLN A 202 -27.06 16.98 -28.54
N LEU A 203 -26.60 15.86 -27.99
CA LEU A 203 -25.47 15.11 -28.52
C LEU A 203 -25.82 14.57 -29.90
N TYR A 204 -24.96 14.80 -30.89
CA TYR A 204 -25.06 14.13 -32.18
C TYR A 204 -24.52 12.70 -32.09
N PRO A 205 -24.97 11.76 -32.94
CA PRO A 205 -24.48 10.38 -32.95
C PRO A 205 -22.95 10.25 -33.13
N SER A 206 -22.30 11.23 -33.77
CA SER A 206 -20.85 11.31 -33.90
C SER A 206 -20.13 11.70 -32.60
N ASP A 207 -20.79 12.43 -31.69
CA ASP A 207 -20.27 12.77 -30.37
C ASP A 207 -20.50 11.67 -29.33
N SER A 208 -21.38 10.72 -29.65
CA SER A 208 -21.84 9.65 -28.77
C SER A 208 -20.83 8.50 -28.61
N THR A 209 -19.76 8.47 -29.39
CA THR A 209 -18.58 7.62 -29.07
C THR A 209 -17.63 8.28 -28.06
N SER A 210 -17.78 9.59 -27.81
CA SER A 210 -16.90 10.35 -26.91
C SER A 210 -17.53 10.65 -25.54
N THR A 211 -18.84 10.47 -25.38
CA THR A 211 -19.58 10.83 -24.15
C THR A 211 -20.64 9.83 -23.69
N LEU A 212 -20.80 8.68 -24.36
CA LEU A 212 -21.67 7.62 -23.87
C LEU A 212 -20.84 6.48 -23.25
N VAL A 213 -20.83 6.49 -21.91
CA VAL A 213 -20.88 5.34 -20.99
C VAL A 213 -20.54 4.01 -21.67
N GLY A 214 -19.38 3.50 -21.31
CA GLY A 214 -18.56 2.69 -22.14
C GLY A 214 -19.03 1.28 -22.41
N SER A 215 -18.08 0.57 -23.02
CA SER A 215 -18.21 -0.79 -23.51
C SER A 215 -18.99 -1.68 -22.53
N ALA A 216 -19.66 -2.71 -23.04
CA ALA A 216 -20.33 -3.72 -22.21
C ALA A 216 -19.44 -4.33 -21.10
N LEU A 217 -18.12 -4.11 -21.15
CA LEU A 217 -17.17 -4.40 -20.09
C LEU A 217 -17.25 -3.45 -18.88
N GLU A 218 -17.64 -2.18 -19.00
CA GLU A 218 -17.91 -1.27 -17.87
C GLU A 218 -19.09 -1.74 -17.00
N ARG A 219 -20.05 -2.46 -17.60
CA ARG A 219 -21.09 -3.16 -16.83
C ARG A 219 -20.57 -4.42 -16.13
N LYS A 220 -19.42 -4.96 -16.55
CA LYS A 220 -18.75 -6.11 -15.92
C LYS A 220 -17.67 -5.69 -14.92
N MET A 221 -17.05 -4.52 -15.13
CA MET A 221 -16.13 -3.81 -14.27
C MET A 221 -16.87 -2.67 -13.57
N ALA A 222 -18.01 -2.97 -12.96
CA ALA A 222 -18.42 -2.17 -11.84
C ALA A 222 -17.26 -2.23 -10.83
N GLU A 223 -16.35 -1.25 -10.86
CA GLU A 223 -15.83 -0.71 -9.62
C GLU A 223 -17.11 -0.34 -8.88
N VAL A 224 -17.53 -1.25 -8.01
CA VAL A 224 -18.69 -1.01 -7.20
C VAL A 224 -18.28 0.23 -6.41
N ASP A 225 -18.97 1.33 -6.66
CA ASP A 225 -18.94 2.56 -5.85
C ASP A 225 -19.38 2.28 -4.38
N SER A 226 -19.47 1.00 -3.98
CA SER A 226 -19.77 0.53 -2.64
C SER A 226 -18.53 0.60 -1.78
N ILE A 227 -18.16 1.82 -1.39
CA ILE A 227 -17.91 1.96 0.03
C ILE A 227 -19.25 1.64 0.68
N ARG A 228 -19.35 0.44 1.24
CA ARG A 228 -20.51 0.03 2.03
C ARG A 228 -20.71 1.14 3.05
N ASP A 229 -21.90 1.72 3.10
CA ASP A 229 -22.27 2.51 4.26
C ASP A 229 -22.17 1.56 5.45
N TYR A 230 -21.11 1.72 6.24
CA TYR A 230 -20.84 0.80 7.34
C TYR A 230 -21.81 1.03 8.50
N GLY A 231 -22.66 2.07 8.39
CA GLY A 231 -23.74 2.38 9.32
C GLY A 231 -23.24 2.55 10.75
N ASP A 232 -24.12 2.28 11.70
CA ASP A 232 -23.76 2.19 13.11
C ASP A 232 -22.88 0.94 13.35
N THR A 233 -21.65 1.17 13.83
CA THR A 233 -20.65 0.14 14.17
C THR A 233 -20.88 -0.48 15.56
N GLY A 234 -21.91 -0.05 16.29
CA GLY A 234 -22.21 -0.48 17.66
C GLY A 234 -22.32 -2.00 17.83
N GLU A 235 -23.05 -2.70 16.95
CA GLU A 235 -23.18 -4.17 17.00
C GLU A 235 -21.82 -4.86 16.77
N LYS A 236 -21.06 -4.41 15.75
CA LYS A 236 -19.72 -4.96 15.44
C LYS A 236 -18.77 -4.79 16.63
N LEU A 237 -18.78 -3.63 17.27
CA LEU A 237 -17.98 -3.33 18.46
C LEU A 237 -18.42 -4.17 19.67
N ALA A 238 -19.72 -4.36 19.87
CA ALA A 238 -20.25 -5.20 20.93
C ALA A 238 -19.82 -6.66 20.75
N ASP A 239 -19.91 -7.19 19.52
CA ASP A 239 -19.47 -8.54 19.16
C ASP A 239 -17.96 -8.73 19.34
N LEU A 240 -17.17 -7.73 18.95
CA LEU A 240 -15.72 -7.73 19.16
C LEU A 240 -15.37 -7.74 20.65
N ARG A 241 -16.05 -6.92 21.48
CA ARG A 241 -15.85 -6.87 22.94
C ARG A 241 -16.22 -8.17 23.64
N ARG A 242 -17.22 -8.90 23.14
CA ARG A 242 -17.51 -10.27 23.64
C ARG A 242 -16.34 -11.22 23.37
N ASN A 243 -15.76 -11.16 22.17
CA ASN A 243 -14.55 -11.94 21.85
C ASN A 243 -13.34 -11.51 22.70
N MET A 244 -13.15 -10.20 22.93
CA MET A 244 -12.11 -9.68 23.82
C MET A 244 -12.24 -10.22 25.24
N SER A 245 -13.46 -10.29 25.77
CA SER A 245 -13.75 -10.81 27.12
C SER A 245 -13.32 -12.27 27.27
N THR A 246 -13.59 -13.11 26.26
CA THR A 246 -13.16 -14.53 26.23
C THR A 246 -11.64 -14.70 26.29
N HIS A 247 -10.89 -13.73 25.76
CA HIS A 247 -9.42 -13.72 25.79
C HIS A 247 -8.83 -12.88 26.95
N HIS A 248 -9.68 -12.33 27.82
CA HIS A 248 -9.34 -11.42 28.90
C HIS A 248 -8.51 -10.23 28.41
N LEU A 249 -9.00 -9.51 27.39
CA LEU A 249 -8.30 -8.36 26.80
C LEU A 249 -8.95 -7.05 27.23
N ASP A 250 -8.12 -6.08 27.61
CA ASP A 250 -8.56 -4.72 27.95
C ASP A 250 -8.54 -3.81 26.71
N TYR A 251 -7.57 -4.05 25.83
CA TYR A 251 -7.39 -3.36 24.56
C TYR A 251 -7.29 -4.38 23.43
N TYR A 252 -7.81 -4.04 22.25
CA TYR A 252 -7.59 -4.78 21.02
C TYR A 252 -7.19 -3.82 19.90
N ILE A 253 -6.01 -4.05 19.33
CA ILE A 253 -5.45 -3.23 18.27
C ILE A 253 -5.76 -3.91 16.93
N VAL A 254 -6.30 -3.12 16.00
CA VAL A 254 -6.56 -3.52 14.61
C VAL A 254 -5.69 -2.66 13.70
N PRO A 255 -4.55 -3.21 13.24
CA PRO A 255 -3.69 -2.50 12.31
C PRO A 255 -4.29 -2.29 10.93
N GLY A 256 -3.74 -1.34 10.19
CA GLY A 256 -4.06 -1.13 8.78
C GLY A 256 -3.33 -2.11 7.86
N GLU A 257 -2.23 -2.68 8.34
CA GLU A 257 -1.33 -3.58 7.62
C GLU A 257 -1.86 -5.02 7.56
N ASP A 258 -1.40 -5.78 6.57
CA ASP A 258 -1.64 -7.21 6.43
C ASP A 258 -0.49 -8.07 7.01
N ALA A 259 -0.52 -9.39 6.78
CA ALA A 259 0.51 -10.31 7.25
C ALA A 259 1.91 -10.09 6.61
N HIS A 260 1.97 -9.27 5.55
CA HIS A 260 3.16 -8.97 4.78
C HIS A 260 3.70 -7.56 5.04
N GLY A 261 3.02 -6.78 5.89
CA GLY A 261 3.38 -5.40 6.17
C GLY A 261 3.04 -4.45 5.02
N SER A 262 2.04 -4.77 4.19
CA SER A 262 1.66 -3.95 3.04
C SER A 262 0.99 -2.64 3.48
N ASP A 263 1.37 -1.52 2.86
CA ASP A 263 0.73 -0.21 3.08
C ASP A 263 -0.69 -0.15 2.50
N CYS A 264 -0.89 -0.80 1.35
CA CYS A 264 -2.19 -1.03 0.74
C CYS A 264 -2.52 -2.51 0.85
N VAL A 265 -3.69 -2.84 1.39
CA VAL A 265 -4.10 -4.22 1.65
C VAL A 265 -5.22 -4.66 0.71
N ALA A 266 -5.30 -5.95 0.44
CA ALA A 266 -6.42 -6.55 -0.27
C ALA A 266 -7.73 -6.39 0.52
N GLU A 267 -8.88 -6.46 -0.16
CA GLU A 267 -10.19 -6.29 0.46
C GLU A 267 -10.43 -7.26 1.64
N SER A 268 -9.92 -8.49 1.54
CA SER A 268 -9.97 -9.49 2.60
C SER A 268 -9.18 -9.13 3.87
N ASP A 269 -8.30 -8.14 3.80
CA ASP A 269 -7.45 -7.72 4.91
C ASP A 269 -7.76 -6.28 5.37
N GLN A 270 -8.78 -5.62 4.79
CA GLN A 270 -9.30 -4.29 5.19
C GLN A 270 -10.09 -4.31 6.52
N ARG A 271 -9.56 -4.97 7.55
CA ARG A 271 -10.22 -5.17 8.86
C ARG A 271 -10.54 -3.87 9.57
N ARG A 272 -9.61 -2.91 9.53
CA ARG A 272 -9.82 -1.58 10.11
C ARG A 272 -11.00 -0.86 9.44
N GLN A 273 -11.07 -0.92 8.12
CA GLN A 273 -12.20 -0.34 7.38
C GLN A 273 -13.51 -1.04 7.73
N PHE A 274 -13.52 -2.37 7.83
CA PHE A 274 -14.72 -3.12 8.22
C PHE A 274 -15.24 -2.74 9.62
N ILE A 275 -14.35 -2.67 10.62
CA ILE A 275 -14.75 -2.44 12.02
C ILE A 275 -15.11 -0.97 12.30
N SER A 276 -14.47 -0.01 11.61
CA SER A 276 -14.61 1.42 11.90
C SER A 276 -15.37 2.22 10.84
N GLY A 277 -15.53 1.69 9.63
CA GLY A 277 -16.02 2.43 8.47
C GLY A 277 -14.97 3.31 7.77
N PHE A 278 -13.79 3.52 8.39
CA PHE A 278 -12.75 4.38 7.85
C PHE A 278 -11.87 3.69 6.78
N TYR A 279 -11.91 4.21 5.57
CA TYR A 279 -11.24 3.64 4.38
C TYR A 279 -9.99 4.39 3.91
N GLY A 280 -9.46 5.36 4.67
CA GLY A 280 -8.17 5.99 4.34
C GLY A 280 -7.03 4.97 4.34
N SER A 281 -5.93 5.15 3.62
CA SER A 281 -4.90 4.10 3.57
C SER A 281 -4.16 3.96 4.91
N ALA A 282 -3.87 5.07 5.58
CA ALA A 282 -3.14 5.07 6.85
C ALA A 282 -4.08 5.23 8.05
N GLY A 283 -3.85 4.40 9.07
CA GLY A 283 -4.49 4.54 10.37
C GLY A 283 -4.57 3.23 11.13
N GLN A 284 -4.80 3.32 12.43
CA GLN A 284 -4.81 2.21 13.38
C GLN A 284 -6.07 2.33 14.24
N ALA A 285 -6.75 1.22 14.51
CA ALA A 285 -7.88 1.22 15.42
C ALA A 285 -7.50 0.56 16.76
N ILE A 286 -7.88 1.18 17.87
CA ILE A 286 -7.75 0.60 19.21
C ILE A 286 -9.12 0.57 19.85
N ILE A 287 -9.59 -0.63 20.18
CA ILE A 287 -10.87 -0.86 20.83
C ILE A 287 -10.61 -1.23 22.29
N THR A 288 -11.28 -0.57 23.21
CA THR A 288 -11.33 -0.95 24.62
C THR A 288 -12.68 -1.60 24.94
N MET A 289 -12.82 -2.10 26.16
CA MET A 289 -14.10 -2.65 26.64
C MET A 289 -15.25 -1.63 26.62
N THR A 290 -14.97 -0.33 26.61
CA THR A 290 -15.99 0.73 26.70
C THR A 290 -15.95 1.74 25.55
N SER A 291 -14.80 1.89 24.87
CA SER A 291 -14.57 2.96 23.88
C SER A 291 -13.86 2.42 22.64
N ALA A 292 -13.83 3.19 21.56
CA ALA A 292 -13.09 2.86 20.34
C ALA A 292 -12.40 4.11 19.80
N TYR A 293 -11.15 3.95 19.35
CA TYR A 293 -10.29 5.04 18.93
C TYR A 293 -9.71 4.74 17.54
N LEU A 294 -9.75 5.73 16.65
CA LEU A 294 -9.06 5.68 15.36
C LEU A 294 -7.91 6.69 15.37
N PHE A 295 -6.70 6.22 15.08
CA PHE A 295 -5.50 7.04 14.94
C PHE A 295 -5.20 7.19 13.46
N THR A 296 -5.07 8.41 12.98
CA THR A 296 -4.61 8.67 11.61
C THR A 296 -3.91 10.02 11.52
N ASP A 297 -3.10 10.18 10.48
CA ASP A 297 -2.33 11.39 10.22
C ASP A 297 -3.16 12.50 9.54
N SER A 298 -2.56 13.68 9.39
CA SER A 298 -3.23 14.90 8.93
C SER A 298 -3.89 14.79 7.56
N ARG A 299 -3.47 13.84 6.73
CA ARG A 299 -4.07 13.61 5.41
C ARG A 299 -5.52 13.15 5.50
N TYR A 300 -5.90 12.55 6.63
CA TYR A 300 -7.17 11.86 6.80
C TYR A 300 -8.05 12.41 7.93
N TRP A 301 -7.67 13.48 8.63
CA TRP A 301 -8.47 13.97 9.77
C TRP A 301 -9.89 14.40 9.38
N LEU A 302 -10.05 15.10 8.27
CA LEU A 302 -11.37 15.51 7.76
C LEU A 302 -12.15 14.28 7.27
N GLN A 303 -11.48 13.43 6.49
CA GLN A 303 -12.04 12.17 6.01
C GLN A 303 -12.56 11.29 7.17
N ALA A 304 -11.78 11.12 8.23
CA ALA A 304 -12.13 10.31 9.38
C ALA A 304 -13.31 10.90 10.16
N ARG A 305 -13.38 12.23 10.30
CA ARG A 305 -14.53 12.90 10.95
C ARG A 305 -15.84 12.67 10.21
N GLU A 306 -15.80 12.59 8.89
CA GLU A 306 -16.98 12.33 8.05
C GLU A 306 -17.39 10.86 8.05
N GLN A 307 -16.45 9.94 8.24
CA GLN A 307 -16.66 8.49 8.09
C GLN A 307 -16.93 7.75 9.39
N LEU A 308 -16.42 8.25 10.49
CA LEU A 308 -16.60 7.63 11.79
C LEU A 308 -17.97 7.98 12.37
N ASP A 309 -18.63 6.97 12.92
CA ASP A 309 -19.86 7.19 13.69
C ASP A 309 -19.57 7.71 15.11
N LYS A 310 -20.63 7.91 15.90
CA LYS A 310 -20.56 8.37 17.30
C LYS A 310 -19.82 7.43 18.27
N ASN A 311 -19.58 6.17 17.91
CA ASN A 311 -18.93 5.19 18.77
C ASN A 311 -17.40 5.33 18.75
N TRP A 312 -16.85 6.06 17.78
CA TRP A 312 -15.42 6.23 17.57
C TRP A 312 -14.94 7.62 17.98
N THR A 313 -13.77 7.66 18.61
CA THR A 313 -13.03 8.89 18.87
C THR A 313 -11.83 8.97 17.92
N LEU A 314 -11.78 10.03 17.10
CA LEU A 314 -10.61 10.31 16.27
C LEU A 314 -9.48 10.88 17.12
N VAL A 315 -8.31 10.25 17.06
CA VAL A 315 -7.05 10.78 17.60
C VAL A 315 -6.19 11.25 16.43
N LYS A 316 -5.80 12.53 16.48
CA LYS A 316 -5.07 13.21 15.40
C LYS A 316 -3.56 13.01 15.55
N ALA A 317 -3.09 11.83 15.17
CA ALA A 317 -1.68 11.46 15.32
C ALA A 317 -0.75 12.49 14.64
N GLY A 318 0.26 12.95 15.38
CA GLY A 318 1.23 13.96 14.93
C GLY A 318 0.71 15.40 14.95
N GLY A 319 -0.49 15.65 15.48
CA GLY A 319 -1.03 17.00 15.66
C GLY A 319 -0.36 17.77 16.81
N VAL A 320 -0.49 19.10 16.81
CA VAL A 320 0.04 19.94 17.90
C VAL A 320 -0.73 19.63 19.19
N GLY A 321 0.00 19.17 20.21
CA GLY A 321 -0.60 18.75 21.49
C GLY A 321 -1.28 17.38 21.47
N GLU A 322 -1.19 16.65 20.36
CA GLU A 322 -1.72 15.30 20.19
C GLU A 322 -0.56 14.28 20.25
N PRO A 323 -0.83 13.00 20.52
CA PRO A 323 0.20 11.95 20.50
C PRO A 323 0.87 11.88 19.13
N LYS A 324 2.18 11.59 19.10
CA LYS A 324 2.94 11.36 17.87
C LYS A 324 2.36 10.19 17.08
N ASP A 325 2.06 9.10 17.77
CA ASP A 325 1.45 7.91 17.19
C ASP A 325 0.56 7.16 18.19
N TRP A 326 -0.03 6.07 17.73
CA TRP A 326 -0.89 5.21 18.55
C TRP A 326 -0.11 4.48 19.66
N ILE A 327 1.21 4.27 19.50
CA ILE A 327 2.04 3.59 20.50
C ILE A 327 2.23 4.52 21.69
N GLU A 328 2.60 5.78 21.46
CA GLU A 328 2.70 6.80 22.50
C GLU A 328 1.38 6.94 23.27
N TRP A 329 0.26 7.11 22.54
CA TRP A 329 -1.05 7.21 23.18
C TRP A 329 -1.40 6.01 24.06
N LEU A 330 -1.03 4.80 23.61
CA LEU A 330 -1.26 3.56 24.33
C LEU A 330 -0.38 3.51 25.58
N MET A 331 0.91 3.87 25.49
CA MET A 331 1.85 3.83 26.61
C MET A 331 1.42 4.74 27.77
N ASP A 332 0.82 5.90 27.47
CA ASP A 332 0.35 6.84 28.48
C ASP A 332 -0.86 6.32 29.30
N ARG A 333 -1.53 5.25 28.83
CA ARG A 333 -2.82 4.78 29.38
C ARG A 333 -2.79 3.36 29.90
N VAL A 334 -1.85 2.54 29.44
CA VAL A 334 -1.78 1.15 29.83
C VAL A 334 -1.12 1.02 31.20
N LYS A 335 -1.80 0.30 32.09
CA LYS A 335 -1.28 -0.13 33.38
C LYS A 335 -1.99 -1.41 33.77
N ASP A 336 -1.24 -2.43 34.16
CA ASP A 336 -1.77 -3.75 34.52
C ASP A 336 -2.70 -4.35 33.42
N ALA A 337 -2.45 -4.00 32.15
CA ALA A 337 -3.37 -4.22 31.04
C ALA A 337 -2.93 -5.36 30.10
N ARG A 338 -3.92 -6.01 29.49
CA ARG A 338 -3.76 -7.06 28.48
C ARG A 338 -4.17 -6.52 27.12
N ILE A 339 -3.19 -6.39 26.24
CA ILE A 339 -3.35 -5.72 24.95
C ILE A 339 -3.33 -6.79 23.86
N GLY A 340 -4.49 -7.04 23.26
CA GLY A 340 -4.66 -8.01 22.20
C GLY A 340 -4.31 -7.45 20.82
N LEU A 341 -3.62 -8.25 20.01
CA LEU A 341 -3.38 -7.96 18.59
C LEU A 341 -3.07 -9.26 17.86
N ASP A 342 -3.47 -9.38 16.60
CA ASP A 342 -3.02 -10.46 15.74
C ASP A 342 -1.53 -10.30 15.42
N ALA A 343 -0.69 -11.20 15.93
CA ALA A 343 0.77 -11.16 15.73
C ALA A 343 1.19 -11.13 14.25
N ARG A 344 0.30 -11.54 13.33
CA ARG A 344 0.56 -11.49 11.91
C ARG A 344 0.62 -10.06 11.38
N MET A 345 -0.12 -9.14 11.98
CA MET A 345 -0.36 -7.78 11.49
C MET A 345 0.54 -6.72 12.13
N ILE A 346 1.56 -7.13 12.89
CA ILE A 346 2.55 -6.24 13.49
C ILE A 346 3.95 -6.69 13.09
N SER A 347 4.82 -5.74 12.78
CA SER A 347 6.22 -6.05 12.49
C SER A 347 6.99 -6.44 13.75
N HIS A 348 8.08 -7.20 13.56
CA HIS A 348 9.01 -7.57 14.61
C HIS A 348 9.51 -6.36 15.39
N GLU A 349 9.97 -5.33 14.68
CA GLU A 349 10.47 -4.09 15.27
C GLU A 349 9.43 -3.39 16.14
N LYS A 350 8.20 -3.21 15.63
CA LYS A 350 7.10 -2.57 16.38
C LYS A 350 6.72 -3.37 17.62
N ALA A 351 6.60 -4.70 17.49
CA ALA A 351 6.26 -5.57 18.60
C ALA A 351 7.34 -5.57 19.70
N MET A 352 8.62 -5.58 19.32
CA MET A 352 9.73 -5.47 20.26
C MET A 352 9.74 -4.11 20.97
N LEU A 353 9.53 -3.02 20.23
CA LEU A 353 9.42 -1.67 20.80
C LEU A 353 8.30 -1.56 21.84
N ILE A 354 7.13 -2.14 21.55
CA ILE A 354 5.99 -2.10 22.46
C ILE A 354 6.24 -2.99 23.67
N ASN A 355 6.72 -4.23 23.46
CA ASN A 355 7.02 -5.15 24.56
C ASN A 355 8.02 -4.55 25.55
N ASP A 356 9.07 -3.87 25.07
CA ASP A 356 10.05 -3.21 25.94
C ASP A 356 9.41 -2.10 26.80
N LYS A 357 8.54 -1.27 26.20
CA LYS A 357 7.90 -0.14 26.89
C LYS A 357 6.82 -0.57 27.90
N ILE A 358 6.01 -1.59 27.59
CA ILE A 358 4.88 -1.98 28.45
C ILE A 358 5.29 -2.79 29.69
N LEU A 359 6.51 -3.33 29.74
CA LEU A 359 7.02 -4.08 30.88
C LEU A 359 7.02 -3.25 32.16
N GLN A 360 7.38 -1.96 32.07
CA GLN A 360 7.40 -1.05 33.21
C GLN A 360 5.99 -0.77 33.76
N ALA A 361 4.97 -0.93 32.93
CA ALA A 361 3.56 -0.72 33.26
C ALA A 361 2.84 -2.01 33.70
N ASN A 362 3.57 -3.10 33.97
CA ASN A 362 3.05 -4.43 34.27
C ASN A 362 1.97 -4.91 33.26
N SER A 363 2.10 -4.46 32.01
CA SER A 363 1.17 -4.76 30.93
C SER A 363 1.80 -5.74 29.95
N LYS A 364 1.00 -6.44 29.15
CA LYS A 364 1.51 -7.43 28.18
C LYS A 364 0.74 -7.47 26.88
N LEU A 365 1.47 -7.72 25.80
CA LEU A 365 0.87 -8.10 24.53
C LEU A 365 0.35 -9.54 24.61
N VAL A 366 -0.87 -9.74 24.11
CA VAL A 366 -1.52 -11.04 23.99
C VAL A 366 -1.84 -11.24 22.51
N TYR A 367 -1.51 -12.42 21.98
CA TYR A 367 -1.71 -12.72 20.56
C TYR A 367 -2.76 -13.82 20.40
N PRO A 368 -4.05 -13.46 20.20
CA PRO A 368 -5.08 -14.45 19.88
C PRO A 368 -4.72 -15.27 18.64
N PRO A 369 -5.02 -16.58 18.61
CA PRO A 369 -4.68 -17.44 17.47
C PRO A 369 -5.47 -17.12 16.20
N GLN A 370 -6.65 -16.51 16.37
CA GLN A 370 -7.49 -16.00 15.28
C GLN A 370 -7.64 -14.50 15.42
N ASN A 371 -7.78 -13.80 14.29
CA ASN A 371 -8.05 -12.38 14.32
C ASN A 371 -9.49 -12.16 14.81
N LEU A 372 -9.68 -11.39 15.89
CA LEU A 372 -11.01 -11.19 16.46
C LEU A 372 -11.95 -10.41 15.55
N VAL A 373 -11.42 -9.61 14.61
CA VAL A 373 -12.25 -8.94 13.58
C VAL A 373 -12.78 -9.97 12.58
N ASP A 374 -11.99 -10.99 12.23
CA ASP A 374 -12.41 -12.02 11.28
C ASP A 374 -13.59 -12.85 11.84
N LEU A 375 -13.67 -13.00 13.17
CA LEU A 375 -14.77 -13.70 13.85
C LEU A 375 -16.10 -12.96 13.78
N VAL A 376 -16.06 -11.62 13.66
CA VAL A 376 -17.26 -10.77 13.56
C VAL A 376 -17.60 -10.39 12.11
N TRP A 377 -16.68 -10.59 11.18
CA TRP A 377 -16.84 -10.26 9.76
C TRP A 377 -17.52 -11.39 8.97
N LYS A 378 -18.84 -11.49 9.10
CA LYS A 378 -19.67 -12.56 8.50
C LYS A 378 -19.53 -12.69 6.98
N ASP A 379 -19.41 -11.57 6.29
CA ASP A 379 -19.37 -11.46 4.83
C ASP A 379 -17.98 -11.04 4.30
N LYS A 380 -16.94 -11.54 4.98
CA LYS A 380 -15.54 -11.29 4.64
C LYS A 380 -15.23 -11.66 3.18
N PRO A 381 -14.67 -10.75 2.37
CA PRO A 381 -14.26 -11.07 1.01
C PRO A 381 -13.24 -12.21 0.96
N GLN A 382 -13.36 -13.06 -0.06
CA GLN A 382 -12.38 -14.10 -0.30
C GLN A 382 -11.07 -13.50 -0.81
N LYS A 383 -9.96 -14.15 -0.46
CA LYS A 383 -8.66 -13.79 -1.01
C LYS A 383 -8.65 -14.00 -2.53
N SER A 384 -8.02 -13.09 -3.26
CA SER A 384 -7.82 -13.22 -4.70
C SER A 384 -7.11 -14.55 -5.02
N ARG A 385 -7.59 -15.25 -6.04
CA ARG A 385 -6.93 -16.42 -6.65
C ARG A 385 -6.46 -16.13 -8.07
N ALA A 386 -6.31 -14.85 -8.42
CA ALA A 386 -5.87 -14.42 -9.73
C ALA A 386 -4.47 -14.99 -10.05
N PRO A 387 -4.22 -15.42 -11.30
CA PRO A 387 -2.95 -15.99 -11.71
C PRO A 387 -1.83 -14.96 -11.67
N ILE A 388 -0.64 -15.42 -11.29
CA ILE A 388 0.58 -14.62 -11.44
C ILE A 388 1.06 -14.65 -12.89
N PHE A 389 1.86 -13.67 -13.26
CA PHE A 389 2.45 -13.58 -14.59
C PHE A 389 3.91 -13.14 -14.51
N LEU A 390 4.67 -13.50 -15.56
CA LEU A 390 6.08 -13.15 -15.66
C LEU A 390 6.26 -11.65 -15.89
N HIS A 391 7.28 -11.07 -15.25
CA HIS A 391 7.81 -9.76 -15.58
C HIS A 391 9.01 -9.93 -16.52
N PRO A 392 8.86 -9.63 -17.83
CA PRO A 392 9.89 -9.89 -18.82
C PRO A 392 11.24 -9.22 -18.51
N ILE A 393 12.32 -9.86 -18.97
CA ILE A 393 13.68 -9.36 -18.78
C ILE A 393 13.91 -7.99 -19.45
N GLU A 394 13.20 -7.70 -20.54
CA GLU A 394 13.21 -6.40 -21.22
C GLU A 394 12.73 -5.23 -20.34
N PHE A 395 11.99 -5.51 -19.25
CA PHE A 395 11.61 -4.52 -18.26
C PHE A 395 12.44 -4.63 -16.98
N ALA A 396 12.83 -5.85 -16.59
CA ALA A 396 13.56 -6.09 -15.34
C ALA A 396 15.06 -5.78 -15.42
N GLY A 397 15.68 -5.90 -16.59
CA GLY A 397 17.12 -5.75 -16.84
C GLY A 397 18.00 -6.88 -16.28
N VAL A 398 17.60 -7.51 -15.18
CA VAL A 398 18.36 -8.57 -14.49
C VAL A 398 17.49 -9.81 -14.26
N SER A 399 18.04 -10.98 -14.57
CA SER A 399 17.34 -12.26 -14.40
C SER A 399 17.13 -12.62 -12.93
N ALA A 400 16.05 -13.35 -12.63
CA ALA A 400 15.80 -13.86 -11.27
C ALA A 400 16.92 -14.79 -10.79
N THR A 401 17.50 -15.61 -11.67
CA THR A 401 18.65 -16.47 -11.35
C THR A 401 19.84 -15.66 -10.84
N THR A 402 20.18 -14.55 -11.50
CA THR A 402 21.26 -13.66 -11.07
C THR A 402 20.93 -12.99 -9.73
N LYS A 403 19.68 -12.55 -9.54
CA LYS A 403 19.25 -11.94 -8.28
C LYS A 403 19.33 -12.93 -7.10
N LEU A 404 18.86 -14.16 -7.31
CA LEU A 404 18.93 -15.25 -6.33
C LEU A 404 20.39 -15.61 -5.99
N HIS A 405 21.28 -15.64 -6.97
CA HIS A 405 22.71 -15.87 -6.74
C HIS A 405 23.31 -14.79 -5.83
N LYS A 406 23.12 -13.51 -6.17
CA LYS A 406 23.60 -12.38 -5.37
C LYS A 406 23.03 -12.38 -3.96
N LEU A 407 21.75 -12.75 -3.81
CA LEU A 407 21.14 -12.90 -2.49
C LEU A 407 21.83 -14.00 -1.68
N ARG A 408 22.14 -15.15 -2.29
CA ARG A 408 22.88 -16.23 -1.61
C ARG A 408 24.29 -15.82 -1.20
N GLU A 409 24.99 -15.05 -2.02
CA GLU A 409 26.29 -14.46 -1.67
C GLU A 409 26.17 -13.53 -0.46
N TRP A 410 25.13 -12.68 -0.44
CA TRP A 410 24.84 -11.82 0.70
C TRP A 410 24.50 -12.59 1.98
N ILE A 411 23.75 -13.71 1.89
CA ILE A 411 23.47 -14.57 3.04
C ILE A 411 24.77 -15.15 3.60
N LYS A 412 25.67 -15.64 2.73
CA LYS A 412 26.98 -16.20 3.13
C LYS A 412 27.90 -15.16 3.76
N SER A 413 27.80 -13.89 3.36
CA SER A 413 28.61 -12.82 3.94
C SER A 413 28.08 -12.29 5.28
N GLN A 414 26.87 -12.70 5.71
CA GLN A 414 26.35 -12.27 7.00
C GLN A 414 27.14 -12.89 8.15
N PRO A 415 27.48 -12.11 9.19
CA PRO A 415 28.21 -12.64 10.33
C PRO A 415 27.35 -13.65 11.11
N PRO A 416 27.97 -14.70 11.66
CA PRO A 416 27.27 -15.61 12.58
C PRO A 416 26.79 -14.86 13.83
N SER A 417 25.66 -15.28 14.39
CA SER A 417 25.12 -14.72 15.63
C SER A 417 25.87 -15.24 16.86
N VAL A 418 27.07 -14.72 17.08
CA VAL A 418 27.90 -15.06 18.24
C VAL A 418 27.65 -14.03 19.36
N PRO A 419 27.32 -14.45 20.60
CA PRO A 419 27.24 -13.53 21.73
C PRO A 419 28.59 -12.83 21.95
N SER A 420 28.58 -11.55 22.30
CA SER A 420 29.80 -10.74 22.47
C SER A 420 30.80 -11.30 23.47
N TYR A 421 30.35 -12.12 24.43
CA TYR A 421 31.19 -12.78 25.43
C TYR A 421 31.81 -14.11 24.97
N SER A 422 31.37 -14.67 23.83
CA SER A 422 31.90 -15.94 23.32
C SER A 422 33.18 -15.71 22.53
N LYS A 423 34.28 -16.33 22.96
CA LYS A 423 35.60 -16.28 22.31
C LYS A 423 35.88 -17.46 21.36
N GLY A 424 34.96 -18.43 21.29
CA GLY A 424 35.10 -19.61 20.43
C GLY A 424 34.65 -19.36 18.98
N PRO A 425 35.02 -20.25 18.04
CA PRO A 425 34.53 -20.19 16.68
C PRO A 425 33.00 -20.34 16.64
N ALA A 426 32.36 -19.73 15.64
CA ALA A 426 30.92 -19.83 15.48
C ALA A 426 30.48 -21.28 15.29
N THR A 427 29.49 -21.71 16.06
CA THR A 427 28.85 -23.02 15.88
C THR A 427 27.95 -23.03 14.65
N PRO A 428 27.71 -24.19 14.02
CA PRO A 428 26.78 -24.27 12.87
C PRO A 428 25.38 -23.71 13.15
N ASP A 429 24.89 -23.82 14.39
CA ASP A 429 23.60 -23.25 14.81
C ASP A 429 23.58 -21.72 14.85
N GLN A 430 24.73 -21.06 14.86
CA GLN A 430 24.86 -19.59 14.88
C GLN A 430 25.04 -18.99 13.48
N VAL A 431 25.31 -19.82 12.46
CA VAL A 431 25.55 -19.39 11.08
C VAL A 431 24.21 -19.16 10.36
N GLN A 432 24.16 -18.15 9.50
CA GLN A 432 22.98 -17.86 8.69
C GLN A 432 22.96 -18.80 7.48
N VAL A 433 21.86 -19.52 7.28
CA VAL A 433 21.72 -20.54 6.23
C VAL A 433 20.63 -20.23 5.21
N GLY A 434 19.87 -19.17 5.45
CA GLY A 434 18.83 -18.71 4.55
C GLY A 434 18.20 -17.40 5.00
N THR A 435 17.28 -16.89 4.20
CA THR A 435 16.45 -15.73 4.53
C THR A 435 14.98 -16.04 4.24
N LEU A 436 14.10 -15.55 5.10
CA LEU A 436 12.66 -15.58 4.87
C LEU A 436 12.18 -14.19 4.48
N ILE A 437 11.54 -14.10 3.32
CA ILE A 437 11.08 -12.87 2.70
C ILE A 437 9.56 -12.84 2.83
N THR A 438 9.04 -11.82 3.51
CA THR A 438 7.59 -11.61 3.69
C THR A 438 7.03 -10.49 2.82
N SER A 439 7.85 -9.49 2.47
CA SER A 439 7.44 -8.36 1.64
C SER A 439 7.07 -8.81 0.23
N LEU A 440 5.83 -8.53 -0.18
CA LEU A 440 5.31 -8.97 -1.47
C LEU A 440 6.04 -8.32 -2.65
N SER A 441 6.46 -7.05 -2.50
CA SER A 441 7.24 -6.34 -3.51
C SER A 441 8.64 -6.96 -3.68
N CYS A 442 9.28 -7.36 -2.59
CA CYS A 442 10.56 -8.07 -2.64
C CYS A 442 10.46 -9.42 -3.34
N ILE A 443 9.40 -10.20 -3.06
CA ILE A 443 9.17 -11.50 -3.69
C ILE A 443 8.94 -11.31 -5.21
N ALA A 444 8.07 -10.37 -5.58
CA ALA A 444 7.78 -10.02 -6.97
C ALA A 444 9.04 -9.55 -7.73
N TYR A 445 9.87 -8.72 -7.10
CA TYR A 445 11.12 -8.22 -7.67
C TYR A 445 12.18 -9.32 -7.84
N LEU A 446 12.38 -10.15 -6.80
CA LEU A 446 13.43 -11.17 -6.79
C LEU A 446 13.16 -12.26 -7.84
N LEU A 447 11.89 -12.67 -7.95
CA LEU A 447 11.48 -13.73 -8.88
C LEU A 447 11.06 -13.20 -10.27
N ASN A 448 11.10 -11.88 -10.52
CA ASN A 448 10.55 -11.30 -11.75
C ASN A 448 9.11 -11.77 -12.05
N LEU A 449 8.25 -11.76 -11.03
CA LEU A 449 6.84 -12.13 -11.13
C LEU A 449 5.95 -10.94 -10.72
N ARG A 450 4.72 -10.91 -11.21
CA ARG A 450 3.69 -9.92 -10.83
C ARG A 450 2.35 -10.62 -10.64
N GLY A 451 1.44 -9.95 -9.96
CA GLY A 451 0.09 -10.44 -9.69
C GLY A 451 -0.92 -9.30 -9.64
N SER A 452 -2.11 -9.58 -9.10
CA SER A 452 -3.20 -8.62 -9.01
C SER A 452 -4.01 -8.76 -7.72
N ASP A 453 -3.37 -9.20 -6.63
CA ASP A 453 -4.09 -9.47 -5.38
C ASP A 453 -4.42 -8.22 -4.59
N ILE A 454 -3.59 -7.19 -4.74
CA ILE A 454 -3.74 -5.92 -4.04
C ILE A 454 -4.17 -4.89 -5.09
N PRO A 455 -5.29 -4.18 -4.89
CA PRO A 455 -5.70 -3.12 -5.79
C PRO A 455 -4.55 -2.12 -6.03
N HIS A 456 -4.35 -1.76 -7.30
CA HIS A 456 -3.33 -0.81 -7.76
C HIS A 456 -1.85 -1.23 -7.56
N ASN A 457 -1.61 -2.39 -6.96
CA ASN A 457 -0.27 -2.88 -6.67
C ASN A 457 -0.11 -4.26 -7.34
N PRO A 458 0.75 -4.42 -8.36
CA PRO A 458 0.83 -5.65 -9.15
C PRO A 458 1.57 -6.78 -8.41
N LEU A 459 1.05 -7.15 -7.24
CA LEU A 459 1.62 -8.04 -6.24
C LEU A 459 0.70 -9.25 -6.00
N PHE A 460 1.24 -10.29 -5.41
CA PHE A 460 0.54 -11.53 -5.07
C PHE A 460 0.94 -12.00 -3.69
N HIS A 461 -0.01 -12.53 -2.92
CA HIS A 461 0.26 -13.03 -1.58
C HIS A 461 1.15 -14.27 -1.64
N ALA A 462 2.35 -14.17 -1.07
CA ALA A 462 3.28 -15.26 -0.96
C ALA A 462 4.29 -15.04 0.17
N TYR A 463 4.94 -16.12 0.59
CA TYR A 463 6.19 -16.06 1.33
C TYR A 463 7.28 -16.77 0.53
N LEU A 464 8.52 -16.32 0.67
CA LEU A 464 9.64 -16.95 -0.01
C LEU A 464 10.77 -17.22 0.97
N TYR A 465 11.13 -18.49 1.13
CA TYR A 465 12.38 -18.89 1.78
C TYR A 465 13.46 -19.08 0.72
N VAL A 466 14.63 -18.46 0.91
CA VAL A 466 15.81 -18.69 0.07
C VAL A 466 16.94 -19.20 0.95
N GLY A 467 17.31 -20.47 0.77
CA GLY A 467 18.49 -21.07 1.37
C GLY A 467 19.71 -21.01 0.45
N LEU A 468 20.84 -21.53 0.95
CA LEU A 468 22.09 -21.56 0.20
C LEU A 468 22.02 -22.41 -1.08
N GLU A 469 21.23 -23.48 -1.07
CA GLU A 469 21.15 -24.46 -2.17
C GLU A 469 19.79 -24.49 -2.88
N GLY A 470 18.73 -24.00 -2.23
CA GLY A 470 17.36 -24.08 -2.75
C GLY A 470 16.50 -22.89 -2.33
N ALA A 471 15.30 -22.81 -2.89
CA ALA A 471 14.31 -21.80 -2.51
C ALA A 471 12.91 -22.44 -2.52
N THR A 472 12.05 -21.99 -1.60
CA THR A 472 10.68 -22.49 -1.44
C THR A 472 9.71 -21.32 -1.42
N LEU A 473 8.82 -21.27 -2.41
CA LEU A 473 7.75 -20.29 -2.55
C LEU A 473 6.45 -20.86 -1.97
N PHE A 474 5.90 -20.20 -0.96
CA PHE A 474 4.61 -20.50 -0.35
C PHE A 474 3.54 -19.61 -0.97
N ILE A 475 2.67 -20.17 -1.81
CA ILE A 475 1.67 -19.45 -2.60
C ILE A 475 0.44 -20.35 -2.82
N ASP A 476 -0.76 -19.77 -2.99
CA ASP A 476 -1.94 -20.56 -3.41
C ASP A 476 -1.67 -21.21 -4.77
N GLY A 477 -1.75 -22.53 -4.83
CA GLY A 477 -1.46 -23.31 -6.03
C GLY A 477 -2.25 -22.89 -7.27
N ALA A 478 -3.47 -22.36 -7.11
CA ALA A 478 -4.30 -21.88 -8.22
C ALA A 478 -3.73 -20.64 -8.93
N LYS A 479 -2.81 -19.92 -8.29
CA LYS A 479 -2.17 -18.74 -8.88
C LYS A 479 -1.10 -19.10 -9.91
N VAL A 480 -0.49 -20.28 -9.77
CA VAL A 480 0.64 -20.71 -10.62
C VAL A 480 0.09 -21.54 -11.76
N VAL A 481 -0.04 -20.92 -12.93
CA VAL A 481 -0.63 -21.53 -14.13
C VAL A 481 0.35 -21.49 -15.32
N GLY A 482 0.28 -22.53 -16.15
CA GLY A 482 1.02 -22.61 -17.43
C GLY A 482 2.51 -22.27 -17.30
N SER A 483 2.94 -21.26 -18.08
CA SER A 483 4.33 -20.84 -18.20
C SER A 483 5.00 -20.41 -16.89
N THR A 484 4.24 -19.92 -15.91
CA THR A 484 4.80 -19.49 -14.62
C THR A 484 5.27 -20.67 -13.76
N GLY A 485 4.58 -21.82 -13.86
CA GLY A 485 4.99 -23.04 -13.19
C GLY A 485 6.31 -23.58 -13.74
N ASP A 486 6.45 -23.58 -15.07
CA ASP A 486 7.69 -24.03 -15.72
C ASP A 486 8.84 -23.05 -15.46
N TYR A 487 8.57 -21.74 -15.50
CA TYR A 487 9.54 -20.72 -15.12
C TYR A 487 10.09 -20.95 -13.69
N LEU A 488 9.23 -21.18 -12.70
CA LEU A 488 9.68 -21.47 -11.32
C LEU A 488 10.53 -22.76 -11.24
N LYS A 489 10.20 -23.80 -12.02
CA LYS A 489 11.03 -25.01 -12.11
C LYS A 489 12.42 -24.69 -12.68
N THR A 490 12.51 -23.85 -13.73
CA THR A 490 13.82 -23.45 -14.29
C THR A 490 14.69 -22.68 -13.29
N LEU A 491 14.08 -21.99 -12.34
CA LEU A 491 14.78 -21.30 -11.24
C LEU A 491 15.17 -22.24 -10.09
N GLY A 492 14.71 -23.49 -10.09
CA GLY A 492 14.87 -24.42 -8.97
C GLY A 492 14.09 -24.01 -7.72
N VAL A 493 12.94 -23.33 -7.90
CA VAL A 493 12.08 -22.88 -6.78
C VAL A 493 11.00 -23.95 -6.53
N GLU A 494 11.06 -24.57 -5.35
CA GLU A 494 10.02 -25.46 -4.85
C GLU A 494 8.75 -24.65 -4.54
N ARG A 495 7.57 -25.23 -4.82
CA ARG A 495 6.28 -24.60 -4.54
C ARG A 495 5.55 -25.36 -3.44
N ARG A 496 4.96 -24.63 -2.49
CA ARG A 496 4.11 -25.17 -1.43
C ARG A 496 2.90 -24.29 -1.21
N GLU A 497 1.88 -24.81 -0.54
CA GLU A 497 0.69 -24.02 -0.24
C GLU A 497 1.03 -22.87 0.72
N TYR A 498 0.30 -21.77 0.60
CA TYR A 498 0.56 -20.54 1.36
C TYR A 498 0.63 -20.78 2.89
N LEU A 499 -0.21 -21.70 3.42
CA LEU A 499 -0.26 -22.02 4.86
C LEU A 499 0.83 -23.02 5.31
N ASP A 500 1.49 -23.72 4.39
CA ASP A 500 2.55 -24.67 4.73
C ASP A 500 3.79 -23.99 5.32
N LEU A 501 3.91 -22.66 5.17
CA LEU A 501 4.92 -21.85 5.83
C LEU A 501 5.02 -22.20 7.32
N TRP A 502 3.88 -22.26 8.02
CA TRP A 502 3.88 -22.45 9.47
C TRP A 502 4.44 -23.83 9.87
N THR A 503 4.16 -24.85 9.05
CA THR A 503 4.72 -26.20 9.23
C THR A 503 6.21 -26.21 8.95
N PHE A 504 6.65 -25.56 7.86
CA PHE A 504 8.05 -25.40 7.48
C PHE A 504 8.87 -24.72 8.60
N LEU A 505 8.35 -23.61 9.15
CA LEU A 505 8.96 -22.87 10.27
C LEU A 505 9.05 -23.72 11.54
N ARG A 506 7.95 -24.39 11.90
CA ARG A 506 7.89 -25.21 13.12
C ARG A 506 8.87 -26.39 13.07
N ARG A 507 8.94 -27.07 11.92
CA ARG A 507 9.76 -28.26 11.70
C ARG A 507 11.23 -27.97 11.42
N ARG A 508 11.61 -26.70 11.24
CA ARG A 508 12.99 -26.30 10.91
C ARG A 508 13.50 -27.06 9.67
N GLU A 509 12.70 -27.08 8.60
CA GLU A 509 13.01 -27.90 7.42
C GLU A 509 14.27 -27.44 6.66
N TRP A 510 14.78 -26.23 6.93
CA TRP A 510 16.08 -25.80 6.45
C TRP A 510 17.29 -26.43 7.17
N GLY A 511 17.05 -27.16 8.27
CA GLY A 511 18.11 -27.80 9.05
C GLY A 511 18.85 -26.86 10.00
N THR A 512 20.08 -27.22 10.34
CA THR A 512 20.95 -26.50 11.29
C THR A 512 21.32 -25.10 10.80
N GLY A 513 21.42 -24.14 11.72
CA GLY A 513 21.64 -22.72 11.43
C GLY A 513 20.40 -21.84 11.63
N LYS A 514 20.58 -20.54 11.37
CA LYS A 514 19.61 -19.47 11.56
C LYS A 514 19.07 -18.93 10.23
N VAL A 515 17.85 -18.41 10.28
CA VAL A 515 17.18 -17.73 9.18
C VAL A 515 17.23 -16.22 9.38
N LEU A 516 17.61 -15.48 8.34
CA LEU A 516 17.54 -14.03 8.32
C LEU A 516 16.10 -13.58 8.13
N ILE A 517 15.68 -12.58 8.90
CA ILE A 517 14.40 -11.89 8.73
C ILE A 517 14.62 -10.37 8.75
N SER A 518 13.76 -9.62 8.08
CA SER A 518 13.79 -8.15 8.14
C SER A 518 13.11 -7.62 9.41
N PRO A 519 13.41 -6.39 9.87
CA PRO A 519 12.70 -5.76 10.99
C PRO A 519 11.18 -5.62 10.76
N GLN A 520 10.77 -5.50 9.49
CA GLN A 520 9.38 -5.40 9.04
C GLN A 520 8.66 -6.74 9.00
N THR A 521 9.38 -7.86 9.12
CA THR A 521 8.81 -9.21 9.15
C THR A 521 7.77 -9.32 10.25
N SER A 522 6.63 -9.93 9.93
CA SER A 522 5.55 -10.18 10.87
C SER A 522 6.04 -10.84 12.17
N TYR A 523 5.61 -10.33 13.33
CA TYR A 523 6.04 -10.84 14.63
C TYR A 523 5.61 -12.29 14.87
N ALA A 524 4.53 -12.75 14.23
CA ALA A 524 4.12 -14.15 14.25
C ALA A 524 5.23 -15.11 13.79
N ILE A 525 6.05 -14.68 12.83
CA ILE A 525 7.20 -15.46 12.36
C ILE A 525 8.29 -15.51 13.44
N SER A 526 8.58 -14.38 14.11
CA SER A 526 9.52 -14.36 15.23
C SER A 526 9.08 -15.28 16.36
N LEU A 527 7.79 -15.28 16.70
CA LEU A 527 7.21 -16.18 17.70
C LEU A 527 7.37 -17.65 17.29
N MET A 528 7.15 -17.98 16.00
CA MET A 528 7.29 -19.35 15.50
C MET A 528 8.75 -19.82 15.45
N LEU A 529 9.67 -18.94 15.06
CA LEU A 529 11.09 -19.25 14.98
C LEU A 529 11.74 -19.32 16.37
N THR A 530 11.21 -18.59 17.36
CA THR A 530 11.87 -18.30 18.65
C THR A 530 13.17 -17.54 18.46
N HIS A 531 13.63 -16.78 19.46
CA HIS A 531 14.85 -15.93 19.33
C HIS A 531 16.13 -16.71 19.01
N TYR A 532 16.10 -18.04 19.15
CA TYR A 532 17.24 -18.91 18.85
C TYR A 532 17.43 -19.23 17.36
N ARG A 533 16.39 -19.14 16.51
CA ARG A 533 16.45 -19.64 15.13
C ARG A 533 16.51 -18.55 14.06
N TYR A 534 16.50 -17.28 14.45
CA TYR A 534 16.60 -16.18 13.50
C TYR A 534 17.62 -15.13 13.90
N THR A 535 17.94 -14.30 12.92
CA THR A 535 18.74 -13.08 13.06
C THR A 535 18.04 -11.97 12.30
N VAL A 536 17.92 -10.80 12.91
CA VAL A 536 17.34 -9.63 12.24
C VAL A 536 18.43 -8.93 11.45
N ALA A 537 18.20 -8.71 10.17
CA ALA A 537 19.09 -7.95 9.29
C ALA A 537 18.27 -7.06 8.34
N PRO A 538 18.80 -5.88 7.95
CA PRO A 538 18.16 -5.08 6.91
C PRO A 538 17.94 -5.88 5.62
N SER A 539 16.84 -5.60 4.92
CA SER A 539 16.51 -6.31 3.68
C SER A 539 17.45 -5.90 2.54
N TRP A 540 18.35 -6.79 2.16
CA TRP A 540 19.19 -6.60 0.97
C TRP A 540 18.36 -6.43 -0.31
N ILE A 541 17.20 -7.10 -0.39
CA ILE A 541 16.31 -7.05 -1.56
C ILE A 541 15.68 -5.67 -1.66
N GLU A 542 15.24 -5.07 -0.57
CA GLU A 542 14.69 -3.70 -0.58
C GLU A 542 15.74 -2.69 -1.04
N HIS A 543 16.96 -2.81 -0.51
CA HIS A 543 18.07 -1.93 -0.89
C HIS A 543 18.42 -2.06 -2.39
N THR A 544 18.56 -3.29 -2.89
CA THR A 544 18.88 -3.51 -4.31
C THR A 544 17.73 -3.15 -5.24
N MET A 545 16.48 -3.38 -4.82
CA MET A 545 15.30 -2.92 -5.55
C MET A 545 15.19 -1.40 -5.56
N ALA A 546 15.70 -0.68 -4.54
CA ALA A 546 15.65 0.78 -4.48
C ALA A 546 16.52 1.43 -5.57
N VAL A 547 17.68 0.85 -5.87
CA VAL A 547 18.62 1.34 -6.90
C VAL A 547 18.28 0.71 -8.26
N LYS A 548 17.68 1.50 -9.16
CA LYS A 548 17.23 1.01 -10.47
C LYS A 548 18.40 0.82 -11.43
N ASN A 549 18.38 -0.27 -12.19
CA ASN A 549 19.32 -0.48 -13.28
C ASN A 549 18.92 0.31 -14.55
N GLU A 550 19.81 0.42 -15.53
CA GLU A 550 19.55 1.20 -16.75
C GLU A 550 18.30 0.75 -17.51
N THR A 551 18.01 -0.56 -17.60
CA THR A 551 16.80 -1.07 -18.23
C THR A 551 15.53 -0.61 -17.50
N GLU A 552 15.54 -0.65 -16.16
CA GLU A 552 14.44 -0.16 -15.33
C GLU A 552 14.26 1.36 -15.47
N LEU A 553 15.36 2.13 -15.49
CA LEU A 553 15.35 3.59 -15.68
C LEU A 553 14.80 3.97 -17.05
N ASP A 554 15.25 3.31 -18.12
CA ASP A 554 14.75 3.50 -19.47
C ASP A 554 13.26 3.10 -19.58
N GLY A 555 12.87 2.02 -18.92
CA GLY A 555 11.47 1.61 -18.79
C GLY A 555 10.60 2.69 -18.15
N LEU A 556 11.09 3.30 -17.06
CA LEU A 556 10.44 4.44 -16.40
C LEU A 556 10.35 5.64 -17.34
N ARG A 557 11.45 6.05 -17.99
CA ARG A 557 11.44 7.18 -18.95
C ARG A 557 10.37 6.99 -20.03
N ARG A 558 10.31 5.82 -20.65
CA ARG A 558 9.28 5.50 -21.66
C ARG A 558 7.86 5.50 -21.07
N ALA A 559 7.68 4.97 -19.85
CA ALA A 559 6.37 4.98 -19.18
C ALA A 559 5.88 6.40 -18.89
N TYR A 560 6.75 7.27 -18.38
CA TYR A 560 6.44 8.68 -18.12
C TYR A 560 6.16 9.47 -19.40
N GLN A 561 6.85 9.18 -20.50
CA GLN A 561 6.53 9.78 -21.80
C GLN A 561 5.11 9.42 -22.28
N ARG A 562 4.73 8.14 -22.18
CA ARG A 562 3.37 7.69 -22.51
C ARG A 562 2.31 8.31 -21.59
N ASP A 563 2.56 8.34 -20.28
CA ASP A 563 1.64 8.94 -19.32
C ASP A 563 1.51 10.46 -19.53
N GLY A 564 2.63 11.14 -19.82
CA GLY A 564 2.64 12.56 -20.17
C GLY A 564 1.81 12.88 -21.40
N ALA A 565 1.89 12.06 -22.46
CA ALA A 565 1.05 12.21 -23.64
C ALA A 565 -0.45 12.01 -23.31
N ALA A 566 -0.79 11.01 -22.49
CA ALA A 566 -2.16 10.80 -22.02
C ALA A 566 -2.67 11.99 -21.19
N PHE A 567 -1.80 12.56 -20.35
CA PHE A 567 -2.13 13.72 -19.52
C PHE A 567 -2.34 15.00 -20.34
N VAL A 568 -1.50 15.26 -21.35
CA VAL A 568 -1.69 16.39 -22.27
C VAL A 568 -3.00 16.26 -23.06
N ARG A 569 -3.32 15.05 -23.56
CA ARG A 569 -4.62 14.78 -24.21
C ARG A 569 -5.79 15.05 -23.27
N PHE A 570 -5.65 14.64 -22.01
CA PHE A 570 -6.65 14.91 -20.98
C PHE A 570 -6.85 16.41 -20.74
N LEU A 571 -5.77 17.19 -20.57
CA LEU A 571 -5.85 18.64 -20.36
C LEU A 571 -6.51 19.34 -21.56
N ALA A 572 -6.07 19.03 -22.78
CA ALA A 572 -6.65 19.60 -24.00
C ALA A 572 -8.15 19.25 -24.15
N TRP A 573 -8.53 18.02 -23.84
CA TRP A 573 -9.93 17.59 -23.83
C TRP A 573 -10.75 18.35 -22.78
N LEU A 574 -10.25 18.47 -21.55
CA LEU A 574 -10.96 19.10 -20.45
C LEU A 574 -11.18 20.59 -20.73
N GLU A 575 -10.11 21.30 -21.13
CA GLU A 575 -10.17 22.71 -21.49
C GLU A 575 -11.17 22.96 -22.62
N ASN A 576 -11.10 22.19 -23.71
CA ASN A 576 -12.01 22.35 -24.84
C ASN A 576 -13.48 22.13 -24.43
N LYS A 577 -13.77 21.05 -23.69
CA LYS A 577 -15.14 20.77 -23.24
C LYS A 577 -15.68 21.82 -22.27
N LEU A 578 -14.84 22.34 -21.37
CA LEU A 578 -15.26 23.43 -20.50
C LEU A 578 -15.49 24.73 -21.30
N ASN A 579 -14.70 25.02 -22.33
CA ASN A 579 -14.90 26.19 -23.19
C ASN A 579 -16.16 26.08 -24.07
N ASP A 580 -16.49 24.88 -24.52
CA ASP A 580 -17.73 24.57 -25.26
C ASP A 580 -19.00 24.66 -24.39
N GLY A 581 -18.87 24.93 -23.09
CA GLY A 581 -19.99 25.07 -22.17
C GLY A 581 -20.51 23.76 -21.58
N TYR A 582 -19.78 22.64 -21.71
CA TYR A 582 -20.16 21.38 -21.04
C TYR A 582 -19.89 21.46 -19.54
N ASP A 583 -20.75 20.82 -18.77
CA ASP A 583 -20.55 20.56 -17.35
C ASP A 583 -19.92 19.16 -17.19
N ILE A 584 -18.80 19.10 -16.48
CA ILE A 584 -18.04 17.87 -16.24
C ILE A 584 -17.84 17.71 -14.74
N THR A 585 -18.14 16.54 -14.21
CA THR A 585 -17.86 16.21 -12.81
C THR A 585 -16.41 15.80 -12.57
N GLU A 586 -15.94 15.92 -11.33
CA GLU A 586 -14.65 15.37 -10.89
C GLU A 586 -14.49 13.87 -11.24
N TYR A 587 -15.56 13.09 -11.08
CA TYR A 587 -15.57 11.67 -11.40
C TYR A 587 -15.40 11.40 -12.90
N GLU A 588 -16.10 12.16 -13.75
CA GLU A 588 -16.01 12.04 -15.21
C GLU A 588 -14.62 12.46 -15.72
N ALA A 589 -14.05 13.53 -15.17
CA ALA A 589 -12.69 13.94 -15.51
C ALA A 589 -11.65 12.88 -15.11
N ALA A 590 -11.75 12.30 -13.90
CA ALA A 590 -10.91 11.18 -13.47
C ALA A 590 -11.04 9.95 -14.39
N SER A 591 -12.27 9.60 -14.75
CA SER A 591 -12.58 8.48 -15.65
C SER A 591 -11.96 8.73 -17.03
N ARG A 592 -12.07 9.95 -17.55
CA ARG A 592 -11.54 10.32 -18.86
C ARG A 592 -10.01 10.25 -18.93
N LEU A 593 -9.29 10.71 -17.90
CA LEU A 593 -7.83 10.52 -17.85
C LEU A 593 -7.47 9.02 -17.85
N THR A 594 -8.24 8.21 -17.13
CA THR A 594 -8.03 6.76 -17.08
C THR A 594 -8.22 6.12 -18.46
N GLU A 595 -9.20 6.57 -19.25
CA GLU A 595 -9.39 6.12 -20.62
C GLU A 595 -8.20 6.46 -21.53
N PHE A 596 -7.68 7.69 -21.44
CA PHE A 596 -6.48 8.07 -22.20
C PHE A 596 -5.27 7.22 -21.81
N ARG A 597 -5.07 6.95 -20.52
CA ARG A 597 -4.02 6.04 -20.04
C ARG A 597 -4.22 4.61 -20.55
N ARG A 598 -5.45 4.11 -20.52
CA ARG A 598 -5.82 2.76 -20.98
C ARG A 598 -5.53 2.54 -22.46
N SER A 599 -5.60 3.59 -23.28
CA SER A 599 -5.24 3.51 -24.70
C SER A 599 -3.72 3.32 -24.93
N GLY A 600 -2.89 3.60 -23.93
CA GLY A 600 -1.44 3.48 -24.04
C GLY A 600 -0.94 2.03 -23.99
N LYS A 601 0.10 1.74 -24.78
CA LYS A 601 0.78 0.44 -24.76
C LYS A 601 1.30 0.10 -23.35
N HIS A 602 1.15 -1.16 -22.97
CA HIS A 602 1.57 -1.71 -21.67
C HIS A 602 0.84 -1.11 -20.44
N PHE A 603 -0.34 -0.53 -20.62
CA PHE A 603 -1.18 -0.13 -19.49
C PHE A 603 -1.62 -1.35 -18.66
N MET A 604 -1.35 -1.33 -17.36
CA MET A 604 -1.65 -2.43 -16.43
C MET A 604 -2.62 -2.03 -15.30
N GLY A 605 -3.31 -0.90 -15.46
CA GLY A 605 -4.18 -0.32 -14.43
C GLY A 605 -3.60 0.95 -13.80
N LEU A 606 -4.38 1.53 -12.87
CA LEU A 606 -3.97 2.72 -12.12
C LEU A 606 -3.08 2.33 -10.94
N ALA A 607 -2.09 3.18 -10.63
CA ALA A 607 -1.18 3.01 -9.49
C ALA A 607 -1.80 3.41 -8.14
N TYR A 608 -2.91 4.13 -8.16
CA TYR A 608 -3.73 4.50 -6.99
C TYR A 608 -5.11 4.99 -7.46
N LYS A 609 -6.06 5.11 -6.53
CA LYS A 609 -7.38 5.70 -6.81
C LYS A 609 -7.22 7.14 -7.31
N SER A 610 -7.89 7.49 -8.40
CA SER A 610 -7.76 8.82 -9.00
C SER A 610 -8.20 9.93 -8.05
N ILE A 611 -7.30 10.86 -7.75
CA ILE A 611 -7.62 12.14 -7.11
C ILE A 611 -8.04 13.10 -8.21
N SER A 612 -9.28 13.59 -8.20
CA SER A 612 -9.74 14.65 -9.10
C SER A 612 -10.65 15.53 -8.27
N ALA A 613 -10.29 16.80 -8.13
CA ALA A 613 -10.84 17.65 -7.10
C ALA A 613 -10.99 19.10 -7.59
N THR A 614 -12.14 19.71 -7.36
CA THR A 614 -12.43 21.12 -7.67
C THR A 614 -12.72 21.91 -6.39
N GLY A 615 -12.29 23.18 -6.35
CA GLY A 615 -12.53 24.08 -5.23
C GLY A 615 -12.05 23.51 -3.88
N SER A 616 -12.94 23.47 -2.89
CA SER A 616 -12.61 23.01 -1.53
C SER A 616 -12.14 21.56 -1.46
N ASN A 617 -12.56 20.70 -2.41
CA ASN A 617 -12.14 19.30 -2.42
C ASN A 617 -10.63 19.18 -2.70
N ALA A 618 -10.02 20.14 -3.41
CA ALA A 618 -8.59 20.14 -3.69
C ALA A 618 -7.72 20.36 -2.44
N ALA A 619 -8.31 20.82 -1.32
CA ALA A 619 -7.62 20.93 -0.03
C ALA A 619 -7.50 19.59 0.72
N LEU A 620 -8.17 18.53 0.26
CA LEU A 620 -8.15 17.20 0.86
C LEU A 620 -7.08 16.32 0.19
N PRO A 621 -5.98 15.95 0.87
CA PRO A 621 -4.82 15.33 0.21
C PRO A 621 -5.10 14.00 -0.52
N HIS A 622 -6.10 13.23 -0.06
CA HIS A 622 -6.46 11.93 -0.64
C HIS A 622 -7.94 11.87 -1.05
N TYR A 623 -8.54 13.00 -1.44
CA TYR A 623 -9.91 13.01 -1.96
C TYR A 623 -10.03 12.14 -3.21
N THR A 624 -11.03 11.27 -3.23
CA THR A 624 -11.40 10.46 -4.39
C THR A 624 -12.86 10.76 -4.70
N PRO A 625 -13.18 11.33 -5.88
CA PRO A 625 -14.55 11.61 -6.24
C PRO A 625 -15.33 10.32 -6.44
N ARG A 626 -16.60 10.32 -6.03
CA ARG A 626 -17.54 9.21 -6.25
C ARG A 626 -18.57 9.62 -7.27
N LYS A 627 -19.12 8.67 -8.02
CA LYS A 627 -20.11 9.00 -9.04
C LYS A 627 -21.36 9.65 -8.44
N SER A 628 -21.73 9.26 -7.22
CA SER A 628 -22.91 9.76 -6.51
C SER A 628 -22.71 11.14 -5.85
N THR A 629 -21.48 11.54 -5.53
CA THR A 629 -21.20 12.75 -4.72
C THR A 629 -20.21 13.72 -5.38
N ALA A 630 -19.68 13.39 -6.56
CA ALA A 630 -18.71 14.22 -7.26
C ALA A 630 -19.29 15.59 -7.59
N ARG A 631 -18.50 16.64 -7.36
CA ARG A 631 -18.87 18.00 -7.72
C ARG A 631 -18.66 18.25 -9.21
N MET A 632 -19.38 19.22 -9.74
CA MET A 632 -19.08 19.79 -11.05
C MET A 632 -17.79 20.60 -10.97
N ILE A 633 -16.97 20.53 -12.01
CA ILE A 633 -15.76 21.34 -12.13
C ILE A 633 -16.18 22.77 -12.44
N GLU A 634 -15.89 23.68 -11.52
CA GLU A 634 -16.18 25.11 -11.65
C GLU A 634 -15.02 25.82 -12.36
N ARG A 635 -15.33 26.74 -13.27
CA ARG A 635 -14.32 27.41 -14.13
C ARG A 635 -13.52 28.48 -13.39
N ASP A 636 -14.05 28.97 -12.28
CA ASP A 636 -13.50 30.02 -11.43
C ASP A 636 -12.81 29.47 -10.17
N THR A 637 -12.77 28.14 -10.00
CA THR A 637 -12.08 27.52 -8.87
C THR A 637 -10.89 26.66 -9.31
N PRO A 638 -9.90 26.42 -8.42
CA PRO A 638 -8.82 25.51 -8.71
C PRO A 638 -9.32 24.09 -9.02
N TYR A 639 -8.70 23.46 -10.01
CA TYR A 639 -8.86 22.04 -10.30
C TYR A 639 -7.52 21.32 -10.10
N LEU A 640 -7.55 20.20 -9.36
CA LEU A 640 -6.39 19.36 -9.06
C LEU A 640 -6.63 17.95 -9.61
N LYS A 641 -5.64 17.40 -10.32
CA LYS A 641 -5.68 16.03 -10.87
C LYS A 641 -4.37 15.30 -10.67
#